data_AF-A0A1R3JZ14-F1
#
_entry.id   AF-A0A1R3JZ14-F1
#
_cell.length_a   1.000
_cell.length_b   1.000
_cell.length_c   1.000
_cell.angle_alpha   90.00
_cell.angle_beta   90.00
_cell.angle_gamma   90.00
#
_symmetry.space_group_name_H-M   'P 1'
#
loop_
_entity.id
_entity.type
_entity.pdbx_description
1 polymer ?
#
loop_
_entity_poly.entity_id
_entity_poly.type
_entity_poly.pdbx_seq_one_letter_code
_entity_poly.pdbx_strand_id
1 'polypeptide(L)'
;MFMDVLKVQVREALAKYSCFEASTDRLKEVGKPFIGAMEEIFDLPLETKKLCVSESMFGGYKMAPMNETFQIDNWNVAEEYIQQCLTNILWPQGNPSFSFGIGSKTLVCFTELASGLDKTIRTMILDSFGVDHKYVKEHIDHLTTYNVRLMKYQGQPQSSDVPDHPCPPHCDPNVLTLLYQNEVNGLEIQNNDGEWVKVKFSPHSFIVMIGDSLSVVLNGRLPSPYHRVMNVGNDEQHPLLFKPFDYDEFWACYISEILCYWKEAVNLAFNLWIVMQRKNKWEIIFTVFTILCIFTSGLSNATNSFNVINYGAVGDGKTDDSAAFLKAWKAACKATSRNPSLIVPARKTFLLKPVTFKGPCKSSSIYVLISGNIVAPNSKSSWKGYPINRWLAFTHVNGLMINGSGTINGRGSAWWPQPCLHKVATDVTCKGPTALTFYRCNRLVLKGLRHINSQRNHITLTNCKGATISNLHISAPATSPNTDGIDIGGSSNVQIRNSFIGTGDDCIAISSGSSHINITGISCGPGHGISIGALGVHGENDTVEEVHVRNCTFKGTMTGVRIKTWQGGVGYARKISFEKIKFIRADSPIIIDQFYCPSGENCRNETSAIKISDVSYKSIVGTSITEKVINLSCDQNVGCSNIQLDHVYIKSMVPGKKAYSYCFNAHGKYTHTRPVADCLKP
;
A
#
# COMPACT_ATOMS: atom_id res chain seq x y z
N MET A 1 -10.90 -37.07 23.93
CA MET A 1 -11.73 -37.01 25.16
C MET A 1 -11.78 -35.61 25.78
N PHE A 2 -10.68 -35.01 26.25
CA PHE A 2 -10.71 -33.66 26.85
C PHE A 2 -11.11 -32.55 25.84
N MET A 3 -10.50 -32.54 24.65
CA MET A 3 -10.82 -31.55 23.59
C MET A 3 -12.25 -31.69 23.06
N ASP A 4 -12.80 -32.91 23.02
CA ASP A 4 -14.16 -33.15 22.55
C ASP A 4 -15.22 -32.60 23.52
N VAL A 5 -14.96 -32.70 24.82
CA VAL A 5 -15.82 -32.13 25.87
C VAL A 5 -15.76 -30.59 25.83
N LEU A 6 -14.56 -30.01 25.72
CA LEU A 6 -14.38 -28.56 25.67
C LEU A 6 -15.07 -27.93 24.44
N LYS A 7 -14.98 -28.62 23.30
CA LYS A 7 -15.65 -28.25 22.05
C LYS A 7 -17.18 -28.15 22.21
N VAL A 8 -17.78 -29.09 22.93
CA VAL A 8 -19.23 -29.07 23.22
C VAL A 8 -19.59 -27.89 24.12
N GLN A 9 -18.82 -27.65 25.19
CA GLN A 9 -19.04 -26.53 26.11
C GLN A 9 -18.94 -25.17 25.41
N VAL A 10 -17.95 -24.98 24.54
CA VAL A 10 -17.81 -23.76 23.73
C VAL A 10 -19.04 -23.56 22.84
N ARG A 11 -19.51 -24.61 22.16
CA ARG A 11 -20.70 -24.53 21.31
C ARG A 11 -21.96 -24.20 22.10
N GLU A 12 -22.16 -24.81 23.26
CA GLU A 12 -23.33 -24.55 24.11
C GLU A 12 -23.32 -23.12 24.67
N ALA A 13 -22.16 -22.64 25.13
CA ALA A 13 -22.01 -21.28 25.63
C ALA A 13 -22.30 -20.25 24.53
N LEU A 14 -21.76 -20.46 23.32
CA LEU A 14 -22.03 -19.59 22.18
C LEU A 14 -23.48 -19.66 21.71
N ALA A 15 -24.12 -20.83 21.75
CA ALA A 15 -25.52 -20.96 21.38
C ALA A 15 -26.45 -20.25 22.37
N LYS A 16 -26.07 -20.19 23.66
CA LYS A 16 -26.89 -19.60 24.72
C LYS A 16 -26.63 -18.12 24.96
N TYR A 17 -25.36 -17.70 24.93
CA TYR A 17 -24.92 -16.38 25.35
C TYR A 17 -24.16 -15.61 24.26
N SER A 18 -23.92 -16.22 23.09
CA SER A 18 -23.13 -15.63 21.99
C SER A 18 -21.70 -15.22 22.36
N CYS A 19 -21.27 -15.58 23.57
CA CYS A 19 -19.96 -15.30 24.13
C CYS A 19 -19.61 -16.34 25.21
N PHE A 20 -18.34 -16.39 25.58
CA PHE A 20 -17.86 -17.17 26.72
C PHE A 20 -16.54 -16.59 27.25
N GLU A 21 -16.19 -16.97 28.48
CA GLU A 21 -14.92 -16.63 29.08
C GLU A 21 -13.87 -17.72 28.81
N ALA A 22 -12.68 -17.32 28.38
CA ALA A 22 -11.57 -18.21 28.06
C ALA A 22 -10.33 -17.86 28.91
N SER A 23 -9.94 -18.76 29.82
CA SER A 23 -8.73 -18.63 30.64
C SER A 23 -7.59 -19.52 30.11
N THR A 24 -6.35 -19.05 30.21
CA THR A 24 -5.16 -19.86 29.94
C THR A 24 -4.05 -19.53 30.93
N ASP A 25 -3.27 -20.53 31.37
CA ASP A 25 -2.19 -20.32 32.34
C ASP A 25 -1.13 -19.34 31.81
N ARG A 26 -0.91 -19.31 30.49
CA ARG A 26 0.03 -18.37 29.87
C ARG A 26 -0.37 -16.90 30.06
N LEU A 27 -1.66 -16.59 30.24
CA LEU A 27 -2.11 -15.22 30.53
C LEU A 27 -1.68 -14.74 31.91
N LYS A 28 -1.45 -15.64 32.86
CA LYS A 28 -0.97 -15.29 34.21
C LYS A 28 0.43 -14.67 34.15
N GLU A 29 1.24 -15.11 33.19
CA GLU A 29 2.61 -14.64 33.01
C GLU A 29 2.67 -13.31 32.25
N VAL A 30 1.85 -13.14 31.21
CA VAL A 30 1.94 -11.97 30.30
C VAL A 30 0.89 -10.90 30.57
N GLY A 31 -0.21 -11.21 31.26
CA GLY A 31 -1.38 -10.34 31.38
C GLY A 31 -1.13 -9.07 32.20
N LYS A 32 -0.51 -9.18 33.38
CA LYS A 32 -0.18 -8.01 34.21
C LYS A 32 0.93 -7.14 33.59
N PRO A 33 2.05 -7.70 33.08
CA PRO A 33 3.03 -6.92 32.33
C PRO A 33 2.43 -6.20 31.12
N PHE A 34 1.46 -6.83 30.44
CA PHE A 34 0.80 -6.25 29.28
C PHE A 34 -0.01 -5.00 29.63
N ILE A 35 -0.80 -5.03 30.73
CA ILE A 35 -1.52 -3.85 31.21
C ILE A 35 -0.53 -2.71 31.54
N GLY A 36 0.56 -3.00 32.24
CA GLY A 36 1.58 -1.99 32.55
C GLY A 36 2.21 -1.38 31.30
N ALA A 37 2.47 -2.19 30.27
CA ALA A 37 2.98 -1.67 28.99
C ALA A 37 1.95 -0.77 28.27
N MET A 38 0.64 -1.05 28.39
CA MET A 38 -0.39 -0.16 27.84
C MET A 38 -0.48 1.15 28.61
N GLU A 39 -0.40 1.12 29.94
CA GLU A 39 -0.36 2.32 30.78
C GLU A 39 0.81 3.22 30.38
N GLU A 40 2.02 2.66 30.25
CA GLU A 40 3.21 3.40 29.78
C GLU A 40 3.01 4.07 28.40
N ILE A 41 2.30 3.42 27.48
CA ILE A 41 1.98 4.00 26.16
C ILE A 41 0.99 5.16 26.30
N PHE A 42 -0.09 4.96 27.06
CA PHE A 42 -1.16 5.96 27.16
C PHE A 42 -0.81 7.14 28.08
N ASP A 43 0.17 7.00 28.97
CA ASP A 43 0.67 8.09 29.82
C ASP A 43 1.57 9.08 29.05
N LEU A 44 1.98 8.75 27.82
CA LEU A 44 2.74 9.66 26.99
C LEU A 44 1.92 10.91 26.61
N PRO A 45 2.58 12.07 26.42
CA PRO A 45 1.92 13.28 25.96
C PRO A 45 1.13 13.05 24.66
N LEU A 46 -0.03 13.68 24.54
CA LEU A 46 -0.91 13.59 23.36
C LEU A 46 -0.16 13.83 22.04
N GLU A 47 0.71 14.84 22.02
CA GLU A 47 1.49 15.19 20.82
C GLU A 47 2.50 14.10 20.43
N THR A 48 3.01 13.33 21.40
CA THR A 48 3.86 12.17 21.15
C THR A 48 3.03 11.02 20.57
N LYS A 49 1.86 10.73 21.16
CA LYS A 49 0.95 9.67 20.70
C LYS A 49 0.48 9.90 19.26
N LYS A 50 0.20 11.16 18.87
CA LYS A 50 -0.18 11.57 17.50
C LYS A 50 0.89 11.31 16.43
N LEU A 51 2.16 11.10 16.81
CA LEU A 51 3.22 10.78 15.84
C LEU A 51 3.05 9.38 15.25
N CYS A 52 2.31 8.50 15.92
CA CYS A 52 1.96 7.18 15.44
C CYS A 52 0.81 7.23 14.43
N VAL A 53 1.17 7.43 13.16
CA VAL A 53 0.23 7.46 12.03
C VAL A 53 0.15 6.12 11.31
N SER A 54 -0.97 5.85 10.64
CA SER A 54 -1.15 4.68 9.77
C SER A 54 -1.72 5.11 8.42
N GLU A 55 -1.44 4.33 7.37
CA GLU A 55 -1.99 4.52 6.02
C GLU A 55 -3.46 4.09 5.91
N SER A 56 -3.92 3.25 6.85
CA SER A 56 -5.32 2.87 6.96
C SER A 56 -6.14 3.99 7.61
N MET A 57 -7.34 4.25 7.06
CA MET A 57 -8.28 5.21 7.63
C MET A 57 -8.62 4.89 9.09
N PHE A 58 -8.45 3.64 9.53
CA PHE A 58 -8.75 3.18 10.90
C PHE A 58 -7.52 2.93 11.77
N GLY A 59 -6.32 2.81 11.20
CA GLY A 59 -5.10 2.54 11.94
C GLY A 59 -4.45 3.78 12.58
N GLY A 60 -3.43 3.56 13.41
CA GLY A 60 -2.68 4.62 14.07
C GLY A 60 -3.27 5.01 15.42
N TYR A 61 -2.71 6.08 16.01
CA TYR A 61 -3.29 6.71 17.19
C TYR A 61 -4.53 7.53 16.81
N LYS A 62 -5.59 7.38 17.60
CA LYS A 62 -6.82 8.16 17.48
C LYS A 62 -7.32 8.57 18.84
N MET A 63 -7.95 9.74 18.87
CA MET A 63 -8.60 10.28 20.06
C MET A 63 -10.05 10.60 19.71
N ALA A 64 -10.97 10.08 20.50
CA ALA A 64 -12.39 10.42 20.50
C ALA A 64 -12.74 11.09 21.85
N PRO A 65 -13.93 11.69 21.99
CA PRO A 65 -14.31 12.41 23.21
C PRO A 65 -14.21 11.60 24.52
N MET A 66 -14.38 10.28 24.45
CA MET A 66 -14.43 9.39 25.63
C MET A 66 -13.38 8.29 25.64
N ASN A 67 -12.57 8.18 24.58
CA ASN A 67 -11.50 7.19 24.52
C ASN A 67 -10.35 7.63 23.62
N GLU A 68 -9.21 6.98 23.82
CA GLU A 68 -8.09 7.01 22.91
C GLU A 68 -7.67 5.61 22.53
N THR A 69 -7.20 5.44 21.29
CA THR A 69 -6.92 4.12 20.73
C THR A 69 -5.64 4.13 19.91
N PHE A 70 -4.92 3.01 19.95
CA PHE A 70 -3.91 2.66 18.97
C PHE A 70 -4.41 1.45 18.19
N GLN A 71 -4.69 1.63 16.91
CA GLN A 71 -5.16 0.56 16.05
C GLN A 71 -4.04 0.08 15.10
N ILE A 72 -3.80 -1.23 15.14
CA ILE A 72 -2.84 -1.96 14.32
C ILE A 72 -3.65 -2.83 13.36
N ASP A 73 -3.61 -2.47 12.08
CA ASP A 73 -4.30 -3.23 11.03
C ASP A 73 -3.37 -4.28 10.44
N ASN A 74 -3.94 -5.43 10.05
CA ASN A 74 -3.22 -6.50 9.37
C ASN A 74 -2.01 -7.06 10.17
N TRP A 75 -2.32 -7.58 11.35
CA TRP A 75 -1.43 -8.12 12.39
C TRP A 75 -0.27 -9.03 11.95
N ASN A 76 -0.32 -9.62 10.75
CA ASN A 76 0.84 -10.32 10.18
C ASN A 76 2.06 -9.37 9.93
N VAL A 77 1.91 -8.07 10.24
CA VAL A 77 2.93 -7.00 10.17
C VAL A 77 3.12 -6.28 11.54
N ALA A 78 2.60 -6.82 12.64
CA ALA A 78 2.56 -6.10 13.92
C ALA A 78 3.91 -5.92 14.62
N GLU A 79 4.85 -6.86 14.49
CA GLU A 79 6.20 -6.68 15.05
C GLU A 79 6.86 -5.42 14.47
N GLU A 80 6.68 -5.19 13.16
CA GLU A 80 7.18 -4.00 12.50
C GLU A 80 6.49 -2.72 13.01
N TYR A 81 5.15 -2.74 13.19
CA TYR A 81 4.44 -1.58 13.72
C TYR A 81 4.77 -1.30 15.20
N ILE A 82 4.83 -2.34 16.04
CA ILE A 82 5.24 -2.24 17.45
C ILE A 82 6.66 -1.69 17.53
N GLN A 83 7.57 -2.13 16.65
CA GLN A 83 8.93 -1.62 16.62
C GLN A 83 9.01 -0.19 16.09
N GLN A 84 8.30 0.14 15.01
CA GLN A 84 8.36 1.46 14.40
C GLN A 84 7.61 2.52 15.23
N CYS A 85 6.33 2.33 15.46
CA CYS A 85 5.51 3.29 16.18
C CYS A 85 5.70 3.16 17.69
N LEU A 86 5.32 2.01 18.26
CA LEU A 86 5.25 1.86 19.71
C LEU A 86 6.64 1.80 20.36
N THR A 87 7.73 1.60 19.62
CA THR A 87 9.08 1.55 20.21
C THR A 87 9.94 2.73 19.78
N ASN A 88 10.06 3.01 18.48
CA ASN A 88 11.00 4.02 17.98
C ASN A 88 10.40 5.43 17.92
N ILE A 89 9.12 5.57 17.56
CA ILE A 89 8.47 6.88 17.39
C ILE A 89 8.04 7.46 18.74
N LEU A 90 7.41 6.64 19.59
CA LEU A 90 6.97 7.08 20.92
C LEU A 90 8.14 7.43 21.86
N TRP A 91 9.29 6.78 21.67
CA TRP A 91 10.51 7.01 22.46
C TRP A 91 11.73 7.29 21.57
N PRO A 92 11.82 8.48 20.93
CA PRO A 92 12.87 8.79 19.96
C PRO A 92 14.27 8.94 20.58
N GLN A 93 14.38 9.16 21.88
CA GLN A 93 15.65 9.14 22.65
C GLN A 93 15.95 7.76 23.25
N GLY A 94 15.08 6.78 23.01
CA GLY A 94 15.08 5.45 23.63
C GLY A 94 14.45 5.45 25.03
N ASN A 95 13.72 4.38 25.35
CA ASN A 95 13.35 4.04 26.72
C ASN A 95 13.86 2.61 26.97
N PRO A 96 14.99 2.40 27.68
CA PRO A 96 15.57 1.06 27.83
C PRO A 96 14.61 0.03 28.44
N SER A 97 13.71 0.46 29.32
CA SER A 97 12.68 -0.39 29.95
C SER A 97 11.66 -0.89 28.91
N PHE A 98 11.21 0.01 28.04
CA PHE A 98 10.18 -0.27 27.03
C PHE A 98 10.75 -0.80 25.70
N SER A 99 11.79 -0.15 25.18
CA SER A 99 12.36 -0.32 23.83
C SER A 99 13.35 -1.47 23.68
N PHE A 100 14.03 -1.93 24.74
CA PHE A 100 15.07 -2.96 24.66
C PHE A 100 14.79 -4.24 25.46
N GLY A 101 13.83 -4.25 26.38
CA GLY A 101 13.72 -5.32 27.37
C GLY A 101 12.37 -6.03 27.44
N ILE A 102 11.32 -5.30 27.84
CA ILE A 102 10.13 -5.92 28.43
C ILE A 102 8.83 -5.44 27.78
N GLY A 103 8.62 -4.13 27.59
CA GLY A 103 7.35 -3.58 27.06
C GLY A 103 6.98 -4.07 25.65
N SER A 104 7.84 -3.81 24.66
CA SER A 104 7.60 -4.22 23.27
C SER A 104 7.48 -5.74 23.11
N LYS A 105 8.34 -6.51 23.79
CA LYS A 105 8.28 -7.98 23.80
C LYS A 105 6.99 -8.48 24.43
N THR A 106 6.52 -7.86 25.50
CA THR A 106 5.26 -8.21 26.16
C THR A 106 4.08 -8.00 25.22
N LEU A 107 4.04 -6.88 24.49
CA LEU A 107 3.00 -6.62 23.49
C LEU A 107 2.99 -7.69 22.38
N VAL A 108 4.15 -8.09 21.86
CA VAL A 108 4.28 -9.15 20.86
C VAL A 108 3.87 -10.53 21.42
N CYS A 109 4.33 -10.89 22.61
CA CYS A 109 4.00 -12.18 23.22
C CYS A 109 2.51 -12.30 23.56
N PHE A 110 1.89 -11.21 24.04
CA PHE A 110 0.47 -11.21 24.38
C PHE A 110 -0.40 -11.48 23.16
N THR A 111 -0.06 -10.88 22.03
CA THR A 111 -0.83 -10.98 20.79
C THR A 111 -0.55 -12.26 20.02
N GLU A 112 0.66 -12.83 20.10
CA GLU A 112 0.93 -14.21 19.70
C GLU A 112 0.04 -15.18 20.48
N LEU A 113 -0.06 -14.99 21.80
CA LEU A 113 -0.97 -15.77 22.65
C LEU A 113 -2.43 -15.62 22.21
N ALA A 114 -2.89 -14.39 21.97
CA ALA A 114 -4.26 -14.12 21.52
C ALA A 114 -4.56 -14.76 20.16
N SER A 115 -3.63 -14.65 19.20
CA SER A 115 -3.78 -15.30 17.88
C SER A 115 -3.82 -16.83 18.00
N GLY A 116 -2.97 -17.44 18.83
CA GLY A 116 -2.98 -18.89 19.06
C GLY A 116 -4.29 -19.36 19.71
N LEU A 117 -4.82 -18.58 20.65
CA LEU A 117 -6.10 -18.86 21.30
C LEU A 117 -7.26 -18.76 20.31
N ASP A 118 -7.29 -17.72 19.48
CA ASP A 118 -8.27 -17.57 18.39
C ASP A 118 -8.25 -18.79 17.45
N LYS A 119 -7.08 -19.19 16.95
CA LYS A 119 -6.97 -20.38 16.07
C LYS A 119 -7.56 -21.63 16.71
N THR A 120 -7.27 -21.82 18.00
CA THR A 120 -7.75 -22.97 18.78
C THR A 120 -9.28 -22.93 18.91
N ILE A 121 -9.84 -21.78 19.28
CA ILE A 121 -11.29 -21.59 19.44
C ILE A 121 -12.02 -21.76 18.11
N ARG A 122 -11.57 -21.09 17.04
CA ARG A 122 -12.21 -21.20 15.71
C ARG A 122 -12.16 -22.62 15.18
N THR A 123 -11.07 -23.34 15.39
CA THR A 123 -10.98 -24.76 15.03
C THR A 123 -12.04 -25.56 15.78
N MET A 124 -12.15 -25.38 17.12
CA MET A 124 -13.19 -26.06 17.91
C MET A 124 -14.61 -25.73 17.43
N ILE A 125 -14.91 -24.46 17.15
CA ILE A 125 -16.22 -24.03 16.66
C ILE A 125 -16.52 -24.69 15.31
N LEU A 126 -15.65 -24.51 14.30
CA LEU A 126 -15.87 -25.01 12.94
C LEU A 126 -15.96 -26.55 12.91
N ASP A 127 -15.08 -27.23 13.64
CA ASP A 127 -15.15 -28.68 13.79
C ASP A 127 -16.47 -29.12 14.44
N SER A 128 -17.09 -28.31 15.29
CA SER A 128 -18.35 -28.64 15.97
C SER A 128 -19.56 -28.57 15.06
N PHE A 129 -19.42 -27.86 13.95
CA PHE A 129 -20.40 -27.80 12.85
C PHE A 129 -20.06 -28.75 11.70
N GLY A 130 -19.00 -29.56 11.83
CA GLY A 130 -18.59 -30.52 10.80
C GLY A 130 -18.00 -29.87 9.55
N VAL A 131 -17.43 -28.66 9.69
CA VAL A 131 -16.75 -27.97 8.59
C VAL A 131 -15.47 -28.73 8.23
N ASP A 132 -15.21 -28.90 6.95
CA ASP A 132 -14.08 -29.69 6.44
C ASP A 132 -12.73 -29.16 6.97
N HIS A 133 -11.91 -30.04 7.55
CA HIS A 133 -10.62 -29.66 8.16
C HIS A 133 -9.64 -28.98 7.19
N LYS A 134 -9.73 -29.25 5.88
CA LYS A 134 -8.93 -28.56 4.86
C LYS A 134 -9.39 -27.11 4.70
N TYR A 135 -10.70 -26.87 4.73
CA TYR A 135 -11.28 -25.53 4.72
C TYR A 135 -10.92 -24.74 5.99
N VAL A 136 -11.02 -25.40 7.16
CA VAL A 136 -10.62 -24.84 8.47
C VAL A 136 -9.15 -24.43 8.46
N LYS A 137 -8.26 -25.33 8.02
CA LYS A 137 -6.81 -25.06 7.95
C LYS A 137 -6.48 -23.93 6.97
N GLU A 138 -7.12 -23.92 5.80
CA GLU A 138 -6.89 -22.87 4.80
C GLU A 138 -7.31 -21.48 5.33
N HIS A 139 -8.49 -21.36 5.95
CA HIS A 139 -9.00 -20.09 6.50
C HIS A 139 -8.23 -19.62 7.74
N ILE A 140 -7.98 -20.51 8.70
CA ILE A 140 -7.35 -20.16 9.98
C ILE A 140 -5.85 -19.87 9.83
N ASP A 141 -5.11 -20.65 9.03
CA ASP A 141 -3.65 -20.52 8.94
C ASP A 141 -3.15 -19.60 7.83
N HIS A 142 -3.96 -19.35 6.80
CA HIS A 142 -3.48 -18.65 5.59
C HIS A 142 -4.26 -17.38 5.23
N LEU A 143 -5.48 -17.18 5.76
CA LEU A 143 -6.34 -16.04 5.38
C LEU A 143 -6.60 -15.06 6.53
N THR A 144 -6.38 -15.49 7.78
CA THR A 144 -6.68 -14.68 8.94
C THR A 144 -5.69 -13.52 9.05
N THR A 145 -6.22 -12.30 8.97
CA THR A 145 -5.53 -11.10 9.42
C THR A 145 -6.11 -10.72 10.79
N TYR A 146 -5.38 -9.98 11.62
CA TYR A 146 -5.95 -9.49 12.87
C TYR A 146 -5.90 -7.97 12.88
N ASN A 147 -6.93 -7.37 13.45
CA ASN A 147 -6.94 -5.98 13.85
C ASN A 147 -6.77 -5.96 15.36
N VAL A 148 -5.71 -5.29 15.83
CA VAL A 148 -5.44 -5.17 17.26
C VAL A 148 -5.63 -3.73 17.65
N ARG A 149 -6.46 -3.50 18.66
CA ARG A 149 -6.78 -2.16 19.12
C ARG A 149 -6.50 -2.06 20.62
N LEU A 150 -5.45 -1.33 20.96
CA LEU A 150 -5.20 -0.88 22.33
C LEU A 150 -6.18 0.27 22.60
N MET A 151 -6.90 0.27 23.71
CA MET A 151 -7.84 1.34 24.05
C MET A 151 -7.68 1.79 25.50
N LYS A 152 -7.92 3.09 25.73
CA LYS A 152 -8.11 3.68 27.06
C LYS A 152 -9.41 4.48 27.04
N TYR A 153 -10.34 4.17 27.94
CA TYR A 153 -11.51 4.98 28.22
C TYR A 153 -11.25 5.82 29.47
N GLN A 154 -11.62 7.10 29.43
CA GLN A 154 -11.48 7.99 30.57
C GLN A 154 -12.66 7.76 31.54
N GLY A 155 -12.36 7.61 32.82
CA GLY A 155 -13.38 7.64 33.87
C GLY A 155 -13.97 9.04 34.00
N GLN A 156 -15.29 9.16 34.05
CA GLN A 156 -15.98 10.44 34.24
C GLN A 156 -17.01 10.35 35.37
N PRO A 157 -17.12 11.38 36.22
CA PRO A 157 -18.15 11.43 37.25
C PRO A 157 -19.54 11.33 36.60
N GLN A 158 -20.44 10.53 37.19
CA GLN A 158 -21.84 10.50 36.78
C GLN A 158 -22.46 11.89 37.00
N SER A 159 -22.49 12.71 35.96
CA SER A 159 -23.22 13.98 35.90
C SER A 159 -24.22 13.92 34.74
N SER A 160 -25.30 14.69 34.82
CA SER A 160 -26.43 14.62 33.88
C SER A 160 -26.11 14.94 32.41
N ASP A 161 -24.91 15.45 32.12
CA ASP A 161 -24.50 15.88 30.77
C ASP A 161 -23.53 14.89 30.08
N VAL A 162 -23.20 13.77 30.71
CA VAL A 162 -22.30 12.74 30.15
C VAL A 162 -23.12 11.59 29.54
N PRO A 163 -22.89 11.21 28.27
CA PRO A 163 -23.49 10.01 27.68
C PRO A 163 -23.27 8.76 28.55
N ASP A 164 -24.35 8.06 28.89
CA ASP A 164 -24.33 6.81 29.68
C ASP A 164 -23.51 5.67 29.02
N HIS A 165 -23.24 5.79 27.71
CA HIS A 165 -22.63 4.76 26.88
C HIS A 165 -21.43 5.31 26.09
N PRO A 166 -20.18 5.23 26.64
CA PRO A 166 -18.95 5.54 25.90
C PRO A 166 -18.78 4.75 24.60
N CYS A 167 -19.40 3.57 24.49
CA CYS A 167 -19.58 2.86 23.24
C CYS A 167 -21.03 2.34 23.17
N PRO A 168 -21.85 2.79 22.21
CA PRO A 168 -23.25 2.40 22.11
C PRO A 168 -23.40 0.91 21.75
N PRO A 169 -24.61 0.33 21.96
CA PRO A 169 -24.95 -1.02 21.50
C PRO A 169 -24.56 -1.27 20.05
N HIS A 170 -23.71 -2.27 19.80
CA HIS A 170 -23.31 -2.68 18.46
C HIS A 170 -22.93 -4.17 18.41
N CYS A 171 -22.85 -4.70 17.19
CA CYS A 171 -22.24 -6.00 16.89
C CYS A 171 -20.88 -5.76 16.23
N ASP A 172 -20.00 -6.75 16.33
CA ASP A 172 -18.71 -6.65 15.66
C ASP A 172 -18.73 -7.35 14.29
N PRO A 173 -18.25 -6.69 13.21
CA PRO A 173 -18.34 -7.24 11.85
C PRO A 173 -17.30 -8.34 11.55
N ASN A 174 -16.45 -8.66 12.52
CA ASN A 174 -15.29 -9.54 12.37
C ASN A 174 -15.66 -11.03 12.55
N VAL A 175 -14.67 -11.92 12.66
CA VAL A 175 -14.91 -13.37 12.84
C VAL A 175 -15.14 -13.70 14.31
N LEU A 176 -14.19 -13.31 15.17
CA LEU A 176 -14.29 -13.40 16.63
C LEU A 176 -13.73 -12.13 17.25
N THR A 177 -14.22 -11.74 18.42
CA THR A 177 -13.60 -10.70 19.25
C THR A 177 -13.06 -11.34 20.52
N LEU A 178 -11.76 -11.18 20.77
CA LEU A 178 -11.10 -11.55 22.03
C LEU A 178 -10.83 -10.26 22.79
N LEU A 179 -11.57 -10.03 23.87
CA LEU A 179 -11.45 -8.85 24.71
C LEU A 179 -10.72 -9.21 26.00
N TYR A 180 -9.64 -8.48 26.30
CA TYR A 180 -8.92 -8.55 27.56
C TYR A 180 -8.91 -7.17 28.19
N GLN A 181 -9.15 -7.06 29.49
CA GLN A 181 -9.16 -5.76 30.18
C GLN A 181 -8.74 -5.89 31.64
N ASN A 182 -8.50 -4.74 32.27
CA ASN A 182 -8.38 -4.65 33.72
C ASN A 182 -9.73 -4.95 34.42
N GLU A 183 -9.73 -5.12 35.74
CA GLU A 183 -10.88 -5.60 36.55
C GLU A 183 -12.05 -4.59 36.67
N VAL A 184 -12.16 -3.65 35.74
CA VAL A 184 -13.18 -2.61 35.74
C VAL A 184 -14.38 -3.05 34.90
N ASN A 185 -15.51 -3.39 35.55
CA ASN A 185 -16.67 -4.02 34.91
C ASN A 185 -17.57 -3.02 34.14
N GLY A 186 -17.09 -2.58 32.96
CA GLY A 186 -17.83 -1.68 32.06
C GLY A 186 -18.58 -2.35 30.92
N LEU A 187 -18.37 -3.64 30.66
CA LEU A 187 -18.98 -4.33 29.51
C LEU A 187 -20.36 -4.90 29.85
N GLU A 188 -21.33 -4.63 28.98
CA GLU A 188 -22.61 -5.33 28.96
C GLU A 188 -22.81 -6.03 27.61
N ILE A 189 -23.27 -7.27 27.66
CA ILE A 189 -23.59 -8.10 26.49
C ILE A 189 -25.08 -8.47 26.55
N GLN A 190 -25.78 -8.29 25.44
CA GLN A 190 -27.17 -8.70 25.33
C GLN A 190 -27.26 -10.20 25.07
N ASN A 191 -28.01 -10.93 25.90
CA ASN A 191 -28.27 -12.35 25.69
C ASN A 191 -29.33 -12.57 24.59
N ASN A 192 -29.59 -13.84 24.26
CA ASN A 192 -30.58 -14.20 23.23
C ASN A 192 -32.03 -13.84 23.60
N ASP A 193 -32.32 -13.59 24.87
CA ASP A 193 -33.62 -13.14 25.37
C ASP A 193 -33.79 -11.61 25.30
N GLY A 194 -32.76 -10.89 24.84
CA GLY A 194 -32.75 -9.43 24.72
C GLY A 194 -32.37 -8.70 26.02
N GLU A 195 -31.96 -9.42 27.06
CA GLU A 195 -31.57 -8.86 28.36
C GLU A 195 -30.07 -8.48 28.38
N TRP A 196 -29.75 -7.33 28.95
CA TRP A 196 -28.38 -6.87 29.12
C TRP A 196 -27.73 -7.53 30.35
N VAL A 197 -26.68 -8.31 30.10
CA VAL A 197 -25.91 -8.99 31.13
C VAL A 197 -24.60 -8.23 31.36
N LYS A 198 -24.36 -7.82 32.61
CA LYS A 198 -23.07 -7.25 33.02
C LYS A 198 -22.02 -8.34 33.03
N VAL A 199 -20.94 -8.13 32.29
CA VAL A 199 -19.84 -9.08 32.23
C VAL A 199 -18.90 -8.81 33.38
N LYS A 200 -18.69 -9.84 34.21
CA LYS A 200 -17.69 -9.82 35.28
C LYS A 200 -16.44 -10.49 34.74
N PHE A 201 -15.33 -9.75 34.69
CA PHE A 201 -14.06 -10.28 34.21
C PHE A 201 -13.38 -11.08 35.32
N SER A 202 -13.03 -12.34 35.04
CA SER A 202 -12.08 -13.05 35.88
C SER A 202 -10.65 -12.56 35.62
N PRO A 203 -9.76 -12.59 36.62
CA PRO A 203 -8.35 -12.29 36.38
C PRO A 203 -7.76 -13.25 35.35
N HIS A 204 -7.00 -12.73 34.38
CA HIS A 204 -6.27 -13.52 33.38
C HIS A 204 -7.16 -14.33 32.41
N SER A 205 -8.31 -13.79 32.03
CA SER A 205 -9.20 -14.38 31.03
C SER A 205 -9.50 -13.43 29.87
N PHE A 206 -9.86 -13.99 28.72
CA PHE A 206 -10.50 -13.25 27.63
C PHE A 206 -12.01 -13.46 27.68
N ILE A 207 -12.75 -12.42 27.32
CA ILE A 207 -14.13 -12.58 26.85
C ILE A 207 -14.09 -12.78 25.35
N VAL A 208 -14.63 -13.90 24.89
CA VAL A 208 -14.69 -14.28 23.48
C VAL A 208 -16.10 -14.10 22.98
N MET A 209 -16.28 -13.27 21.96
CA MET A 209 -17.58 -12.99 21.33
C MET A 209 -17.55 -13.39 19.85
N ILE A 210 -18.66 -13.88 19.34
CA ILE A 210 -18.82 -14.13 17.90
C ILE A 210 -19.02 -12.81 17.17
N GLY A 211 -18.37 -12.65 16.02
CA GLY A 211 -18.66 -11.55 15.11
C GLY A 211 -19.57 -11.97 13.95
N ASP A 212 -20.09 -10.98 13.24
CA ASP A 212 -21.09 -11.17 12.18
C ASP A 212 -20.58 -12.06 11.05
N SER A 213 -19.28 -12.00 10.72
CA SER A 213 -18.70 -12.83 9.66
C SER A 213 -18.80 -14.32 9.99
N LEU A 214 -18.45 -14.72 11.23
CA LEU A 214 -18.55 -16.12 11.62
C LEU A 214 -20.00 -16.58 11.76
N SER A 215 -20.90 -15.70 12.22
CA SER A 215 -22.34 -15.97 12.22
C SER A 215 -22.83 -16.31 10.81
N VAL A 216 -22.42 -15.53 9.80
CA VAL A 216 -22.76 -15.78 8.38
C VAL A 216 -22.18 -17.09 7.87
N VAL A 217 -20.91 -17.39 8.16
CA VAL A 217 -20.27 -18.67 7.78
C VAL A 217 -21.03 -19.86 8.33
N LEU A 218 -21.52 -19.73 9.56
CA LEU A 218 -22.31 -20.74 10.24
C LEU A 218 -23.81 -20.67 9.87
N ASN A 219 -24.17 -19.88 8.86
CA ASN A 219 -25.52 -19.68 8.35
C ASN A 219 -26.51 -19.26 9.46
N GLY A 220 -26.08 -18.32 10.29
CA GLY A 220 -26.87 -17.74 11.40
C GLY A 220 -27.08 -18.67 12.59
N ARG A 221 -26.43 -19.84 12.64
CA ARG A 221 -26.61 -20.82 13.73
C ARG A 221 -26.05 -20.35 15.07
N LEU A 222 -25.11 -19.41 15.06
CA LEU A 222 -24.60 -18.75 16.25
C LEU A 222 -24.66 -17.23 16.01
N PRO A 223 -25.53 -16.48 16.71
CA PRO A 223 -25.67 -15.05 16.48
C PRO A 223 -24.52 -14.25 17.11
N SER A 224 -24.18 -13.13 16.48
CA SER A 224 -23.27 -12.11 17.02
C SER A 224 -24.00 -11.30 18.10
N PRO A 225 -23.43 -11.12 19.31
CA PRO A 225 -24.12 -10.43 20.38
C PRO A 225 -24.03 -8.91 20.23
N TYR A 226 -25.13 -8.22 20.51
CA TYR A 226 -25.06 -6.80 20.83
C TYR A 226 -24.29 -6.61 22.13
N HIS A 227 -23.33 -5.69 22.13
CA HIS A 227 -22.56 -5.33 23.31
C HIS A 227 -22.38 -3.81 23.39
N ARG A 228 -22.17 -3.30 24.61
CA ARG A 228 -21.97 -1.88 24.90
C ARG A 228 -20.99 -1.67 26.04
N VAL A 229 -20.37 -0.49 26.07
CA VAL A 229 -19.52 -0.07 27.19
C VAL A 229 -20.28 0.96 28.01
N MET A 230 -20.38 0.72 29.31
CA MET A 230 -21.03 1.55 30.30
C MET A 230 -20.01 2.47 30.98
N ASN A 231 -20.40 3.70 31.28
CA ASN A 231 -19.61 4.57 32.14
C ASN A 231 -19.65 4.02 33.58
N VAL A 232 -18.48 3.81 34.19
CA VAL A 232 -18.31 3.20 35.52
C VAL A 232 -17.91 4.21 36.61
N GLY A 233 -17.95 5.52 36.33
CA GLY A 233 -17.57 6.56 37.29
C GLY A 233 -16.10 6.96 37.16
N ASN A 234 -15.42 7.23 38.28
CA ASN A 234 -14.07 7.83 38.31
C ASN A 234 -12.92 6.89 37.90
N ASP A 235 -13.17 5.60 37.68
CA ASP A 235 -12.13 4.61 37.39
C ASP A 235 -11.79 4.58 35.89
N GLU A 236 -10.49 4.65 35.54
CA GLU A 236 -10.02 4.51 34.16
C GLU A 236 -10.09 3.04 33.69
N GLN A 237 -10.65 2.82 32.50
CA GLN A 237 -10.68 1.49 31.87
C GLN A 237 -9.61 1.39 30.79
N HIS A 238 -8.83 0.31 30.80
CA HIS A 238 -7.82 0.01 29.77
C HIS A 238 -8.16 -1.28 29.02
N PRO A 239 -9.20 -1.31 28.17
CA PRO A 239 -9.54 -2.51 27.42
C PRO A 239 -8.60 -2.69 26.22
N LEU A 240 -8.05 -3.90 26.09
CA LEU A 240 -7.45 -4.41 24.87
C LEU A 240 -8.48 -5.19 24.06
N LEU A 241 -8.69 -4.75 22.83
CA LEU A 241 -9.59 -5.39 21.89
C LEU A 241 -8.79 -6.08 20.78
N PHE A 242 -8.82 -7.41 20.75
CA PHE A 242 -8.16 -8.23 19.74
C PHE A 242 -9.21 -8.82 18.78
N LYS A 243 -9.20 -8.40 17.51
CA LYS A 243 -10.25 -8.71 16.53
C LYS A 243 -9.66 -9.44 15.31
N PRO A 244 -9.64 -10.78 15.27
CA PRO A 244 -9.41 -11.52 14.02
C PRO A 244 -10.41 -11.12 12.93
N PHE A 245 -9.90 -10.76 11.76
CA PHE A 245 -10.61 -10.20 10.62
C PHE A 245 -10.26 -11.00 9.35
N ASP A 246 -11.25 -11.57 8.67
CA ASP A 246 -11.07 -12.27 7.40
C ASP A 246 -11.53 -11.38 6.23
N TYR A 247 -10.58 -10.95 5.40
CA TYR A 247 -10.83 -10.00 4.30
C TYR A 247 -11.73 -10.58 3.18
N ASP A 248 -11.78 -11.90 3.02
CA ASP A 248 -12.64 -12.53 2.00
C ASP A 248 -14.11 -12.59 2.46
N GLU A 249 -14.35 -12.77 3.76
CA GLU A 249 -15.70 -12.83 4.33
C GLU A 249 -16.34 -11.45 4.45
N PHE A 250 -15.57 -10.36 4.59
CA PHE A 250 -16.11 -9.01 4.52
C PHE A 250 -16.81 -8.72 3.18
N TRP A 251 -16.26 -9.23 2.06
CA TRP A 251 -16.91 -9.09 0.75
C TRP A 251 -18.09 -10.05 0.58
N ALA A 252 -18.02 -11.26 1.15
CA ALA A 252 -19.17 -12.15 1.20
C ALA A 252 -20.32 -11.56 2.05
N CYS A 253 -19.99 -10.90 3.16
CA CYS A 253 -20.91 -10.26 4.09
C CYS A 253 -21.52 -8.99 3.49
N TYR A 254 -20.73 -8.15 2.81
CA TYR A 254 -21.22 -6.95 2.09
C TYR A 254 -22.11 -7.33 0.89
N ILE A 255 -21.79 -8.43 0.20
CA ILE A 255 -22.68 -9.02 -0.81
C ILE A 255 -23.93 -9.64 -0.15
N SER A 256 -23.80 -10.23 1.04
CA SER A 256 -24.92 -10.81 1.79
C SER A 256 -25.85 -9.76 2.39
N GLU A 257 -25.37 -8.59 2.82
CA GLU A 257 -26.18 -7.44 3.26
C GLU A 257 -26.97 -6.87 2.08
N ILE A 258 -26.33 -6.75 0.91
CA ILE A 258 -27.02 -6.41 -0.35
C ILE A 258 -28.08 -7.46 -0.70
N LEU A 259 -27.79 -8.75 -0.45
CA LEU A 259 -28.77 -9.85 -0.60
C LEU A 259 -29.83 -9.87 0.51
N CYS A 260 -29.55 -9.33 1.69
CA CYS A 260 -30.46 -9.24 2.83
C CYS A 260 -31.49 -8.11 2.62
N TYR A 261 -31.05 -6.96 2.09
CA TYR A 261 -31.95 -5.94 1.53
C TYR A 261 -32.82 -6.49 0.40
N TRP A 262 -32.29 -7.42 -0.41
CA TRP A 262 -33.08 -8.17 -1.39
C TRP A 262 -34.05 -9.15 -0.74
N LYS A 263 -33.69 -9.81 0.35
CA LYS A 263 -34.55 -10.75 1.10
C LYS A 263 -35.70 -10.02 1.79
N GLU A 264 -35.47 -8.84 2.34
CA GLU A 264 -36.51 -7.95 2.86
C GLU A 264 -37.39 -7.39 1.75
N ALA A 265 -36.83 -6.99 0.60
CA ALA A 265 -37.61 -6.56 -0.57
C ALA A 265 -38.46 -7.70 -1.16
N VAL A 266 -37.95 -8.94 -1.18
CA VAL A 266 -38.68 -10.14 -1.61
C VAL A 266 -39.75 -10.52 -0.60
N ASN A 267 -39.50 -10.40 0.70
CA ASN A 267 -40.52 -10.60 1.74
C ASN A 267 -41.60 -9.51 1.71
N LEU A 268 -41.24 -8.25 1.43
CA LEU A 268 -42.19 -7.16 1.23
C LEU A 268 -43.03 -7.40 -0.04
N ALA A 269 -42.42 -7.87 -1.12
CA ALA A 269 -43.10 -8.26 -2.36
C ALA A 269 -44.00 -9.50 -2.17
N PHE A 270 -43.60 -10.46 -1.34
CA PHE A 270 -44.40 -11.64 -1.00
C PHE A 270 -45.58 -11.30 -0.09
N ASN A 271 -45.39 -10.39 0.88
CA ASN A 271 -46.47 -9.87 1.71
C ASN A 271 -47.45 -8.98 0.92
N LEU A 272 -46.94 -8.15 -0.01
CA LEU A 272 -47.76 -7.42 -0.99
C LEU A 272 -48.52 -8.39 -1.92
N TRP A 273 -47.90 -9.50 -2.34
CA TRP A 273 -48.55 -10.55 -3.13
C TRP A 273 -49.70 -11.22 -2.37
N ILE A 274 -49.53 -11.52 -1.08
CA ILE A 274 -50.60 -12.05 -0.20
C ILE A 274 -51.73 -11.04 0.00
N VAL A 275 -51.41 -9.74 0.16
CA VAL A 275 -52.41 -8.68 0.30
C VAL A 275 -53.17 -8.44 -1.03
N MET A 276 -52.51 -8.61 -2.18
CA MET A 276 -53.11 -8.40 -3.51
C MET A 276 -53.89 -9.61 -4.03
N GLN A 277 -53.63 -10.82 -3.53
CA GLN A 277 -54.46 -12.03 -3.77
C GLN A 277 -55.93 -11.84 -3.32
N ARG A 278 -56.20 -10.97 -2.33
CA ARG A 278 -57.56 -10.71 -1.83
C ARG A 278 -58.44 -9.85 -2.76
N LYS A 279 -57.93 -9.29 -3.87
CA LYS A 279 -58.68 -8.33 -4.71
C LYS A 279 -58.92 -8.74 -6.18
N ASN A 280 -58.59 -9.97 -6.58
CA ASN A 280 -59.05 -10.61 -7.83
C ASN A 280 -58.84 -9.79 -9.13
N LYS A 281 -57.67 -9.14 -9.31
CA LYS A 281 -57.33 -8.37 -10.55
C LYS A 281 -56.13 -8.99 -11.29
N TRP A 282 -56.35 -10.14 -11.92
CA TRP A 282 -55.33 -10.92 -12.63
C TRP A 282 -54.78 -10.24 -13.90
N GLU A 283 -55.58 -9.43 -14.58
CA GLU A 283 -55.21 -8.72 -15.81
C GLU A 283 -54.06 -7.72 -15.60
N ILE A 284 -54.06 -6.98 -14.48
CA ILE A 284 -53.03 -5.96 -14.17
C ILE A 284 -51.69 -6.64 -13.81
N ILE A 285 -51.74 -7.83 -13.20
CA ILE A 285 -50.55 -8.58 -12.79
C ILE A 285 -49.77 -9.04 -14.02
N PHE A 286 -50.45 -9.53 -15.07
CA PHE A 286 -49.77 -10.03 -16.28
C PHE A 286 -49.09 -8.91 -17.06
N THR A 287 -49.72 -7.73 -17.16
CA THR A 287 -49.16 -6.55 -17.85
C THR A 287 -47.99 -5.94 -17.07
N VAL A 288 -48.08 -5.84 -15.74
CA VAL A 288 -46.96 -5.33 -14.91
C VAL A 288 -45.78 -6.30 -14.93
N PHE A 289 -46.02 -7.62 -14.91
CA PHE A 289 -44.94 -8.62 -14.93
C PHE A 289 -44.24 -8.70 -16.30
N THR A 290 -44.98 -8.57 -17.41
CA THR A 290 -44.36 -8.48 -18.76
C THR A 290 -43.60 -7.17 -18.95
N ILE A 291 -44.13 -6.04 -18.48
CA ILE A 291 -43.41 -4.76 -18.49
C ILE A 291 -42.15 -4.85 -17.60
N LEU A 292 -42.22 -5.43 -16.40
CA LEU A 292 -41.05 -5.62 -15.53
C LEU A 292 -39.99 -6.51 -16.19
N CYS A 293 -40.37 -7.61 -16.84
CA CYS A 293 -39.43 -8.50 -17.54
C CYS A 293 -38.75 -7.84 -18.76
N ILE A 294 -39.46 -6.92 -19.44
CA ILE A 294 -38.92 -6.13 -20.55
C ILE A 294 -38.00 -5.00 -20.04
N PHE A 295 -38.24 -4.47 -18.82
CA PHE A 295 -37.35 -3.49 -18.18
C PHE A 295 -36.16 -4.12 -17.43
N THR A 296 -36.23 -5.37 -16.97
CA THR A 296 -35.11 -6.08 -16.31
C THR A 296 -34.12 -6.70 -17.28
N SER A 297 -34.51 -6.98 -18.52
CA SER A 297 -33.60 -7.49 -19.56
C SER A 297 -32.60 -6.43 -20.07
N GLY A 298 -32.78 -5.16 -19.68
CA GLY A 298 -31.90 -4.03 -20.04
C GLY A 298 -30.91 -3.55 -18.98
N LEU A 299 -30.86 -4.15 -17.78
CA LEU A 299 -30.02 -3.67 -16.67
C LEU A 299 -29.23 -4.78 -15.94
N SER A 300 -28.78 -5.82 -16.67
CA SER A 300 -27.55 -6.51 -16.27
C SER A 300 -26.37 -5.78 -16.94
N ASN A 301 -25.73 -4.85 -16.23
CA ASN A 301 -24.38 -4.44 -16.59
C ASN A 301 -23.46 -5.61 -16.23
N ALA A 302 -23.44 -6.65 -17.06
CA ALA A 302 -22.48 -7.73 -16.95
C ALA A 302 -21.07 -7.11 -17.08
N THR A 303 -20.41 -6.84 -15.95
CA THR A 303 -18.96 -6.66 -15.92
C THR A 303 -18.36 -7.96 -16.43
N ASN A 304 -17.98 -7.99 -17.70
CA ASN A 304 -17.29 -9.13 -18.27
C ASN A 304 -15.93 -9.26 -17.57
N SER A 305 -15.87 -10.16 -16.59
CA SER A 305 -14.67 -10.50 -15.85
C SER A 305 -13.94 -11.65 -16.55
N PHE A 306 -12.67 -11.43 -16.86
CA PHE A 306 -11.78 -12.36 -17.54
C PHE A 306 -10.73 -12.85 -16.54
N ASN A 307 -11.09 -13.82 -15.69
CA ASN A 307 -10.17 -14.41 -14.73
C ASN A 307 -9.17 -15.32 -15.44
N VAL A 308 -7.87 -15.07 -15.28
CA VAL A 308 -6.80 -15.83 -15.97
C VAL A 308 -6.87 -17.35 -15.73
N ILE A 309 -7.42 -17.79 -14.59
CA ILE A 309 -7.64 -19.22 -14.28
C ILE A 309 -8.62 -19.86 -15.28
N ASN A 310 -9.69 -19.14 -15.62
CA ASN A 310 -10.70 -19.61 -16.59
C ASN A 310 -10.13 -19.70 -18.02
N TYR A 311 -8.92 -19.17 -18.23
CA TYR A 311 -8.18 -19.25 -19.48
C TYR A 311 -7.00 -20.23 -19.45
N GLY A 312 -6.88 -21.01 -18.37
CA GLY A 312 -5.91 -22.11 -18.23
C GLY A 312 -4.66 -21.77 -17.42
N ALA A 313 -4.66 -20.65 -16.68
CA ALA A 313 -3.55 -20.35 -15.78
C ALA A 313 -3.60 -21.26 -14.55
N VAL A 314 -2.44 -21.73 -14.08
CA VAL A 314 -2.29 -22.62 -12.93
C VAL A 314 -2.07 -21.79 -11.65
N GLY A 315 -1.16 -20.82 -11.70
CA GLY A 315 -0.88 -19.92 -10.58
C GLY A 315 -0.08 -20.55 -9.43
N ASP A 316 0.84 -21.46 -9.75
CA ASP A 316 1.75 -22.17 -8.81
C ASP A 316 3.16 -21.57 -8.69
N GLY A 317 3.46 -20.53 -9.48
CA GLY A 317 4.74 -19.83 -9.55
C GLY A 317 5.84 -20.58 -10.30
N LYS A 318 5.49 -21.69 -10.97
CA LYS A 318 6.40 -22.61 -11.66
C LYS A 318 5.98 -22.84 -13.11
N THR A 319 4.69 -23.10 -13.33
CA THR A 319 4.09 -23.31 -14.65
C THR A 319 4.07 -22.00 -15.44
N ASP A 320 4.41 -22.06 -16.72
CA ASP A 320 4.38 -20.88 -17.61
C ASP A 320 2.94 -20.50 -17.97
N ASP A 321 2.41 -19.51 -17.25
CA ASP A 321 1.02 -19.03 -17.38
C ASP A 321 0.85 -17.99 -18.50
N SER A 322 1.91 -17.69 -19.26
CA SER A 322 1.92 -16.63 -20.30
C SER A 322 0.82 -16.79 -21.33
N ALA A 323 0.60 -18.01 -21.82
CA ALA A 323 -0.40 -18.29 -22.84
C ALA A 323 -1.83 -18.05 -22.33
N ALA A 324 -2.11 -18.43 -21.08
CA ALA A 324 -3.41 -18.20 -20.45
C ALA A 324 -3.69 -16.71 -20.25
N PHE A 325 -2.70 -15.95 -19.78
CA PHE A 325 -2.79 -14.49 -19.65
C PHE A 325 -3.07 -13.81 -21.00
N LEU A 326 -2.37 -14.20 -22.07
CA LEU A 326 -2.59 -13.66 -23.41
C LEU A 326 -3.99 -14.01 -23.95
N LYS A 327 -4.49 -15.22 -23.67
CA LYS A 327 -5.83 -15.65 -24.07
C LYS A 327 -6.91 -14.84 -23.34
N ALA A 328 -6.77 -14.68 -22.02
CA ALA A 328 -7.66 -13.86 -21.20
C ALA A 328 -7.65 -12.39 -21.64
N TRP A 329 -6.46 -11.82 -21.87
CA TRP A 329 -6.32 -10.45 -22.38
C TRP A 329 -6.98 -10.26 -23.73
N LYS A 330 -6.77 -11.18 -24.68
CA LYS A 330 -7.39 -11.12 -26.02
C LYS A 330 -8.91 -11.12 -25.94
N ALA A 331 -9.49 -11.87 -25.00
CA ALA A 331 -10.92 -11.88 -24.74
C ALA A 331 -11.39 -10.54 -24.14
N ALA A 332 -10.71 -10.05 -23.10
CA ALA A 332 -11.00 -8.76 -22.46
C ALA A 332 -10.92 -7.58 -23.45
N CYS A 333 -9.87 -7.54 -24.26
CA CYS A 333 -9.60 -6.48 -25.23
C CYS A 333 -10.59 -6.47 -26.40
N LYS A 334 -11.21 -7.62 -26.71
CA LYS A 334 -12.26 -7.74 -27.74
C LYS A 334 -13.67 -7.52 -27.21
N ALA A 335 -13.85 -7.44 -25.90
CA ALA A 335 -15.15 -7.22 -25.29
C ALA A 335 -15.67 -5.81 -25.61
N THR A 336 -16.97 -5.70 -25.86
CA THR A 336 -17.68 -4.44 -26.11
C THR A 336 -18.39 -3.91 -24.87
N SER A 337 -18.33 -4.64 -23.75
CA SER A 337 -18.80 -4.17 -22.45
C SER A 337 -18.10 -2.86 -22.06
N ARG A 338 -18.77 -2.03 -21.26
CA ARG A 338 -18.24 -0.74 -20.83
C ARG A 338 -16.87 -0.86 -20.12
N ASN A 339 -16.73 -1.83 -19.24
CA ASN A 339 -15.55 -2.00 -18.36
C ASN A 339 -15.08 -3.47 -18.29
N PRO A 340 -14.53 -4.07 -19.37
CA PRO A 340 -13.98 -5.41 -19.30
C PRO A 340 -12.81 -5.44 -18.30
N SER A 341 -12.78 -6.48 -17.47
CA SER A 341 -11.84 -6.58 -16.35
C SER A 341 -11.03 -7.87 -16.44
N LEU A 342 -9.72 -7.79 -16.67
CA LEU A 342 -8.81 -8.92 -16.52
C LEU A 342 -8.53 -9.13 -15.03
N ILE A 343 -8.75 -10.34 -14.51
CA ILE A 343 -8.59 -10.65 -13.08
C ILE A 343 -7.40 -11.58 -12.88
N VAL A 344 -6.43 -11.14 -12.08
CA VAL A 344 -5.32 -11.95 -11.56
C VAL A 344 -5.60 -12.20 -10.08
N PRO A 345 -6.13 -13.38 -9.71
CA PRO A 345 -6.69 -13.63 -8.38
C PRO A 345 -5.63 -13.66 -7.29
N ALA A 346 -6.04 -13.33 -6.06
CA ALA A 346 -5.20 -13.36 -4.87
C ALA A 346 -4.67 -14.78 -4.56
N ARG A 347 -3.63 -14.85 -3.72
CA ARG A 347 -3.00 -16.09 -3.19
C ARG A 347 -2.38 -17.04 -4.22
N LYS A 348 -2.46 -16.69 -5.50
CA LYS A 348 -1.78 -17.40 -6.58
C LYS A 348 -0.55 -16.65 -7.03
N THR A 349 0.42 -17.40 -7.54
CA THR A 349 1.65 -16.86 -8.10
C THR A 349 1.75 -17.29 -9.55
N PHE A 350 1.78 -16.36 -10.49
CA PHE A 350 1.77 -16.67 -11.92
C PHE A 350 3.17 -16.43 -12.49
N LEU A 351 3.81 -17.49 -12.99
CA LEU A 351 5.08 -17.34 -13.70
C LEU A 351 4.79 -16.95 -15.14
N LEU A 352 5.24 -15.76 -15.53
CA LEU A 352 5.11 -15.28 -16.91
C LEU A 352 6.49 -15.13 -17.53
N LYS A 353 6.68 -15.74 -18.70
CA LYS A 353 7.74 -15.35 -19.64
C LYS A 353 7.44 -13.97 -20.23
N PRO A 354 8.33 -13.39 -21.06
CA PRO A 354 8.05 -12.11 -21.70
C PRO A 354 6.71 -12.11 -22.45
N VAL A 355 5.81 -11.20 -22.07
CA VAL A 355 4.46 -11.08 -22.63
C VAL A 355 4.15 -9.63 -22.99
N THR A 356 3.45 -9.46 -24.12
CA THR A 356 2.96 -8.16 -24.57
C THR A 356 1.44 -8.19 -24.74
N PHE A 357 0.76 -7.43 -23.90
CA PHE A 357 -0.66 -7.14 -23.94
C PHE A 357 -0.92 -5.99 -24.92
N LYS A 358 -1.33 -6.34 -26.13
CA LYS A 358 -1.47 -5.40 -27.25
C LYS A 358 -2.92 -4.91 -27.42
N GLY A 359 -3.08 -3.62 -27.64
CA GLY A 359 -4.30 -2.97 -28.15
C GLY A 359 -4.19 -2.59 -29.64
N PRO A 360 -5.08 -1.73 -30.16
CA PRO A 360 -6.17 -1.08 -29.45
C PRO A 360 -7.26 -2.08 -29.05
N CYS A 361 -7.94 -1.79 -27.95
CA CYS A 361 -9.08 -2.58 -27.50
C CYS A 361 -10.39 -1.94 -27.92
N LYS A 362 -11.46 -2.75 -28.01
CA LYS A 362 -12.77 -2.25 -28.45
C LYS A 362 -13.40 -1.30 -27.44
N SER A 363 -13.27 -1.61 -26.14
CA SER A 363 -13.70 -0.70 -25.09
C SER A 363 -12.71 0.46 -24.92
N SER A 364 -13.24 1.63 -24.59
CA SER A 364 -12.47 2.85 -24.28
C SER A 364 -11.81 2.83 -22.91
N SER A 365 -12.19 1.89 -22.04
CA SER A 365 -11.61 1.63 -20.73
C SER A 365 -11.46 0.13 -20.49
N ILE A 366 -10.29 -0.30 -20.00
CA ILE A 366 -10.02 -1.69 -19.62
C ILE A 366 -9.44 -1.72 -18.21
N TYR A 367 -9.97 -2.62 -17.38
CA TYR A 367 -9.51 -2.83 -16.02
C TYR A 367 -8.62 -4.08 -15.95
N VAL A 368 -7.56 -4.01 -15.17
CA VAL A 368 -6.73 -5.14 -14.78
C VAL A 368 -6.63 -5.12 -13.26
N LEU A 369 -7.25 -6.11 -12.61
CA LEU A 369 -7.19 -6.26 -11.16
C LEU A 369 -6.11 -7.29 -10.84
N ILE A 370 -5.02 -6.85 -10.20
CA ILE A 370 -3.91 -7.70 -9.79
C ILE A 370 -3.92 -7.85 -8.27
N SER A 371 -4.50 -8.95 -7.80
CA SER A 371 -4.51 -9.31 -6.38
C SER A 371 -3.51 -10.42 -6.03
N GLY A 372 -3.09 -11.21 -7.02
CA GLY A 372 -2.06 -12.24 -6.88
C GLY A 372 -0.64 -11.76 -7.16
N ASN A 373 0.31 -12.69 -7.19
CA ASN A 373 1.70 -12.43 -7.52
C ASN A 373 1.98 -12.78 -8.98
N ILE A 374 2.77 -11.95 -9.66
CA ILE A 374 3.32 -12.25 -10.99
C ILE A 374 4.83 -12.29 -10.85
N VAL A 375 5.45 -13.38 -11.26
CA VAL A 375 6.91 -13.61 -11.10
C VAL A 375 7.56 -13.87 -12.44
N ALA A 376 8.76 -13.31 -12.63
CA ALA A 376 9.55 -13.59 -13.82
C ALA A 376 10.20 -14.98 -13.75
N PRO A 377 10.72 -15.52 -14.87
CA PRO A 377 11.53 -16.73 -14.83
C PRO A 377 12.82 -16.48 -14.03
N ASN A 378 13.17 -17.43 -13.15
CA ASN A 378 14.40 -17.37 -12.35
C ASN A 378 15.69 -17.54 -13.18
N SER A 379 15.59 -18.12 -14.37
CA SER A 379 16.73 -18.38 -15.25
C SER A 379 16.70 -17.50 -16.49
N LYS A 380 17.85 -16.92 -16.86
CA LYS A 380 18.04 -16.19 -18.13
C LYS A 380 17.79 -17.08 -19.36
N SER A 381 18.01 -18.40 -19.26
CA SER A 381 17.76 -19.31 -20.39
C SER A 381 16.28 -19.35 -20.82
N SER A 382 15.35 -19.11 -19.89
CA SER A 382 13.90 -19.06 -20.15
C SER A 382 13.47 -17.84 -20.98
N TRP A 383 14.38 -16.90 -21.23
CA TRP A 383 14.18 -15.70 -22.04
C TRP A 383 14.71 -15.84 -23.46
N LYS A 384 15.37 -16.97 -23.79
CA LYS A 384 15.87 -17.25 -25.13
C LYS A 384 14.70 -17.29 -26.11
N GLY A 385 14.84 -16.58 -27.23
CA GLY A 385 13.78 -16.47 -28.26
C GLY A 385 12.76 -15.36 -28.01
N TYR A 386 12.88 -14.59 -26.93
CA TYR A 386 12.00 -13.45 -26.63
C TYR A 386 12.72 -12.10 -26.81
N PRO A 387 11.99 -11.01 -27.07
CA PRO A 387 12.54 -9.65 -26.97
C PRO A 387 12.99 -9.37 -25.54
N ILE A 388 14.31 -9.29 -25.33
CA ILE A 388 14.89 -9.18 -23.97
C ILE A 388 14.87 -7.77 -23.38
N ASN A 389 14.38 -6.78 -24.11
CA ASN A 389 14.34 -5.41 -23.62
C ASN A 389 13.19 -5.17 -22.62
N ARG A 390 12.22 -6.09 -22.52
CA ARG A 390 11.02 -5.96 -21.68
C ARG A 390 10.49 -7.31 -21.24
N TRP A 391 9.91 -7.34 -20.03
CA TRP A 391 9.24 -8.52 -19.49
C TRP A 391 7.73 -8.44 -19.72
N LEU A 392 7.03 -7.61 -18.95
CA LEU A 392 5.60 -7.36 -19.11
C LEU A 392 5.42 -6.05 -19.88
N ALA A 393 4.59 -6.04 -20.90
CA ALA A 393 4.33 -4.81 -21.66
C ALA A 393 2.86 -4.65 -22.02
N PHE A 394 2.34 -3.44 -21.82
CA PHE A 394 1.09 -2.98 -22.41
C PHE A 394 1.40 -2.01 -23.53
N THR A 395 0.82 -2.23 -24.72
CA THR A 395 1.12 -1.41 -25.90
C THR A 395 -0.16 -0.95 -26.60
N HIS A 396 -0.24 0.34 -26.90
CA HIS A 396 -1.38 0.96 -27.61
C HIS A 396 -2.74 0.72 -26.93
N VAL A 397 -2.79 0.74 -25.60
CA VAL A 397 -4.03 0.57 -24.82
C VAL A 397 -4.46 1.91 -24.25
N ASN A 398 -5.59 2.44 -24.70
CA ASN A 398 -6.17 3.67 -24.15
C ASN A 398 -7.12 3.32 -22.99
N GLY A 399 -7.13 4.14 -21.93
CA GLY A 399 -8.01 3.95 -20.77
C GLY A 399 -7.70 2.70 -19.95
N LEU A 400 -6.42 2.29 -19.92
CA LEU A 400 -5.97 1.15 -19.13
C LEU A 400 -5.92 1.54 -17.64
N MET A 401 -6.61 0.77 -16.80
CA MET A 401 -6.64 0.95 -15.35
C MET A 401 -6.14 -0.33 -14.67
N ILE A 402 -4.97 -0.27 -14.06
CA ILE A 402 -4.37 -1.39 -13.34
C ILE A 402 -4.38 -1.08 -11.84
N ASN A 403 -5.14 -1.87 -11.08
CA ASN A 403 -5.28 -1.69 -9.64
C ASN A 403 -5.07 -3.03 -8.91
N GLY A 404 -4.83 -2.98 -7.61
CA GLY A 404 -4.87 -4.14 -6.71
C GLY A 404 -3.82 -4.05 -5.61
N SER A 405 -3.65 -5.14 -4.87
CA SER A 405 -2.65 -5.30 -3.79
C SER A 405 -1.56 -6.33 -4.13
N GLY A 406 -1.60 -6.88 -5.34
CA GLY A 406 -0.69 -7.91 -5.80
C GLY A 406 0.74 -7.43 -6.00
N THR A 407 1.65 -8.40 -6.20
CA THR A 407 3.09 -8.15 -6.38
C THR A 407 3.57 -8.52 -7.77
N ILE A 408 4.35 -7.64 -8.40
CA ILE A 408 5.11 -7.94 -9.62
C ILE A 408 6.59 -8.09 -9.21
N ASN A 409 7.12 -9.31 -9.28
CA ASN A 409 8.49 -9.64 -8.88
C ASN A 409 9.35 -10.00 -10.11
N GLY A 410 10.32 -9.14 -10.42
CA GLY A 410 11.22 -9.33 -11.56
C GLY A 410 12.28 -10.42 -11.36
N ARG A 411 12.52 -10.91 -10.14
CA ARG A 411 13.59 -11.90 -9.86
C ARG A 411 14.93 -11.47 -10.50
N GLY A 412 15.28 -10.20 -10.32
CA GLY A 412 16.37 -9.51 -11.00
C GLY A 412 17.78 -9.97 -10.63
N SER A 413 17.97 -10.71 -9.54
CA SER A 413 19.30 -11.12 -9.07
C SER A 413 20.12 -11.90 -10.09
N ALA A 414 19.47 -12.63 -11.01
CA ALA A 414 20.14 -13.34 -12.11
C ALA A 414 20.70 -12.40 -13.21
N TRP A 415 20.25 -11.14 -13.24
CA TRP A 415 20.60 -10.14 -14.26
C TRP A 415 21.63 -9.14 -13.78
N TRP A 416 21.67 -8.84 -12.49
CA TRP A 416 22.55 -7.79 -11.94
C TRP A 416 24.05 -8.03 -12.16
N PRO A 417 24.61 -9.25 -11.99
CA PRO A 417 26.04 -9.47 -12.22
C PRO A 417 26.41 -9.49 -13.71
N GLN A 418 25.47 -9.89 -14.56
CA GLN A 418 25.68 -10.01 -16.01
C GLN A 418 24.35 -9.78 -16.74
N PRO A 419 24.10 -8.58 -17.29
CA PRO A 419 22.82 -8.23 -17.92
C PRO A 419 22.62 -8.91 -19.28
N CYS A 420 23.67 -9.48 -19.86
CA CYS A 420 23.59 -10.25 -21.10
C CYS A 420 22.97 -11.63 -20.89
N LEU A 421 22.17 -12.08 -21.86
CA LEU A 421 21.62 -13.45 -21.90
C LEU A 421 22.72 -14.52 -21.93
N HIS A 422 23.75 -14.28 -22.74
CA HIS A 422 24.88 -15.18 -22.92
C HIS A 422 26.15 -14.45 -22.47
N LYS A 423 27.25 -15.20 -22.28
CA LYS A 423 28.56 -14.58 -22.14
C LYS A 423 28.90 -13.88 -23.45
N VAL A 424 29.25 -12.60 -23.36
CA VAL A 424 29.66 -11.77 -24.49
C VAL A 424 31.10 -11.30 -24.24
N ALA A 425 31.77 -10.81 -25.28
CA ALA A 425 33.07 -10.15 -25.14
C ALA A 425 32.97 -8.93 -24.20
N THR A 426 34.10 -8.55 -23.60
CA THR A 426 34.17 -7.55 -22.53
C THR A 426 33.74 -6.14 -22.94
N ASP A 427 33.70 -5.85 -24.23
CA ASP A 427 33.30 -4.57 -24.84
C ASP A 427 31.79 -4.48 -25.13
N VAL A 428 31.05 -5.58 -25.03
CA VAL A 428 29.62 -5.61 -25.33
C VAL A 428 28.79 -5.27 -24.09
N THR A 429 28.17 -4.09 -24.10
CA THR A 429 27.24 -3.67 -23.04
C THR A 429 25.82 -4.12 -23.34
N CYS A 430 25.26 -5.03 -22.53
CA CYS A 430 23.84 -5.40 -22.59
C CYS A 430 23.02 -4.70 -21.52
N LYS A 431 21.71 -4.59 -21.76
CA LYS A 431 20.73 -4.10 -20.79
C LYS A 431 19.77 -5.23 -20.41
N GLY A 432 19.53 -5.40 -19.12
CA GLY A 432 18.48 -6.31 -18.63
C GLY A 432 17.08 -5.80 -19.04
N PRO A 433 16.06 -6.69 -19.01
CA PRO A 433 14.70 -6.32 -19.36
C PRO A 433 14.12 -5.31 -18.35
N THR A 434 13.35 -4.35 -18.84
CA THR A 434 12.42 -3.59 -17.99
C THR A 434 11.30 -4.51 -17.51
N ALA A 435 10.94 -4.46 -16.22
CA ALA A 435 9.94 -5.36 -15.64
C ALA A 435 8.52 -5.06 -16.15
N LEU A 436 8.09 -3.79 -16.15
CA LEU A 436 6.78 -3.37 -16.66
C LEU A 436 6.90 -2.16 -17.60
N THR A 437 6.46 -2.32 -18.85
CA THR A 437 6.50 -1.27 -19.87
C THR A 437 5.10 -0.85 -20.30
N PHE A 438 4.85 0.45 -20.34
CA PHE A 438 3.69 1.07 -20.98
C PHE A 438 4.15 1.84 -22.20
N TYR A 439 3.75 1.39 -23.39
CA TYR A 439 4.08 2.06 -24.64
C TYR A 439 2.81 2.56 -25.32
N ARG A 440 2.70 3.88 -25.52
CA ARG A 440 1.52 4.53 -26.13
C ARG A 440 0.21 4.16 -25.43
N CYS A 441 0.23 4.12 -24.10
CA CYS A 441 -0.95 3.87 -23.28
C CYS A 441 -1.48 5.19 -22.72
N ASN A 442 -2.56 5.69 -23.30
CA ASN A 442 -3.10 7.02 -22.94
C ASN A 442 -4.22 6.90 -21.92
N ARG A 443 -4.39 7.88 -21.04
CA ARG A 443 -5.32 7.80 -19.91
C ARG A 443 -5.06 6.56 -19.04
N LEU A 444 -3.77 6.31 -18.78
CA LEU A 444 -3.31 5.19 -17.95
C LEU A 444 -3.56 5.52 -16.47
N VAL A 445 -4.05 4.54 -15.72
CA VAL A 445 -4.08 4.56 -14.25
C VAL A 445 -3.37 3.32 -13.74
N LEU A 446 -2.40 3.48 -12.84
CA LEU A 446 -1.71 2.40 -12.14
C LEU A 446 -1.72 2.68 -10.63
N LYS A 447 -2.28 1.76 -9.83
CA LYS A 447 -2.48 2.00 -8.38
C LYS A 447 -2.29 0.75 -7.51
N GLY A 448 -1.66 0.93 -6.34
CA GLY A 448 -1.73 -0.01 -5.21
C GLY A 448 -0.74 -1.18 -5.22
N LEU A 449 -0.01 -1.39 -6.32
CA LEU A 449 0.80 -2.59 -6.50
C LEU A 449 2.17 -2.51 -5.83
N ARG A 450 2.69 -3.69 -5.49
CA ARG A 450 4.08 -3.88 -5.08
C ARG A 450 4.93 -4.28 -6.29
N HIS A 451 6.04 -3.59 -6.54
CA HIS A 451 7.00 -3.94 -7.58
C HIS A 451 8.34 -4.25 -6.91
N ILE A 452 8.84 -5.48 -7.08
CA ILE A 452 10.05 -5.90 -6.38
C ILE A 452 11.08 -6.51 -7.33
N ASN A 453 12.36 -6.22 -7.06
CA ASN A 453 13.52 -6.88 -7.67
C ASN A 453 13.44 -6.96 -9.19
N SER A 454 13.23 -5.84 -9.87
CA SER A 454 13.33 -5.78 -11.32
C SER A 454 14.73 -6.16 -11.84
N GLN A 455 14.77 -6.63 -13.08
CA GLN A 455 16.03 -7.00 -13.75
C GLN A 455 16.84 -5.75 -14.17
N ARG A 456 16.13 -4.69 -14.53
CA ARG A 456 16.60 -3.32 -14.78
C ARG A 456 15.53 -2.37 -14.25
N ASN A 457 14.95 -1.46 -15.03
CA ASN A 457 13.86 -0.58 -14.58
C ASN A 457 12.64 -1.38 -14.09
N HIS A 458 11.98 -0.93 -13.01
CA HIS A 458 10.71 -1.49 -12.56
C HIS A 458 9.57 -1.11 -13.50
N ILE A 459 9.41 0.19 -13.77
CA ILE A 459 8.32 0.72 -14.60
C ILE A 459 8.90 1.66 -15.65
N THR A 460 8.41 1.59 -16.89
CA THR A 460 8.75 2.55 -17.94
C THR A 460 7.49 3.00 -18.68
N LEU A 461 7.32 4.31 -18.83
CA LEU A 461 6.31 4.96 -19.64
C LEU A 461 6.98 5.56 -20.86
N THR A 462 6.51 5.17 -22.04
CA THR A 462 7.01 5.68 -23.31
C THR A 462 5.86 6.13 -24.18
N ASN A 463 5.91 7.38 -24.63
CA ASN A 463 4.92 7.97 -25.53
C ASN A 463 3.47 7.90 -24.99
N CYS A 464 3.29 8.05 -23.68
CA CYS A 464 1.99 8.02 -23.01
C CYS A 464 1.48 9.46 -22.77
N LYS A 465 0.18 9.71 -23.00
CA LYS A 465 -0.47 10.99 -22.66
C LYS A 465 -1.58 10.80 -21.62
N GLY A 466 -1.50 11.55 -20.53
CA GLY A 466 -2.41 11.44 -19.40
C GLY A 466 -2.20 10.14 -18.63
N ALA A 467 -1.22 10.10 -17.74
CA ALA A 467 -0.97 8.92 -16.90
C ALA A 467 -1.04 9.31 -15.42
N THR A 468 -1.68 8.48 -14.60
CA THR A 468 -1.72 8.63 -13.14
C THR A 468 -1.18 7.37 -12.49
N ILE A 469 -0.07 7.51 -11.77
CA ILE A 469 0.58 6.44 -11.02
C ILE A 469 0.53 6.81 -9.55
N SER A 470 -0.02 5.93 -8.70
CA SER A 470 -0.17 6.27 -7.28
C SER A 470 -0.14 5.08 -6.34
N ASN A 471 0.21 5.32 -5.08
CA ASN A 471 0.15 4.31 -4.01
C ASN A 471 0.92 3.05 -4.38
N LEU A 472 2.11 3.20 -4.95
CA LEU A 472 2.98 2.07 -5.28
C LEU A 472 4.03 1.86 -4.19
N HIS A 473 4.41 0.60 -4.01
CA HIS A 473 5.58 0.23 -3.23
C HIS A 473 6.61 -0.45 -4.13
N ILE A 474 7.67 0.26 -4.47
CA ILE A 474 8.73 -0.20 -5.37
C ILE A 474 10.00 -0.45 -4.56
N SER A 475 10.55 -1.66 -4.63
CA SER A 475 11.75 -2.01 -3.85
C SER A 475 12.73 -2.95 -4.56
N ALA A 476 14.00 -2.61 -4.55
CA ALA A 476 15.12 -3.50 -4.88
C ALA A 476 16.32 -3.20 -3.97
N PRO A 477 17.32 -4.09 -3.83
CA PRO A 477 18.50 -3.83 -3.01
C PRO A 477 19.23 -2.54 -3.43
N ALA A 478 19.80 -1.81 -2.48
CA ALA A 478 20.57 -0.59 -2.79
C ALA A 478 21.76 -0.84 -3.74
N THR A 479 22.24 -2.07 -3.81
CA THR A 479 23.37 -2.49 -4.67
C THR A 479 22.93 -3.03 -6.04
N SER A 480 21.62 -3.09 -6.34
CA SER A 480 21.16 -3.62 -7.63
C SER A 480 21.27 -2.57 -8.73
N PRO A 481 22.10 -2.80 -9.78
CA PRO A 481 22.40 -1.80 -10.80
C PRO A 481 21.19 -1.51 -11.70
N ASN A 482 20.98 -0.23 -12.03
CA ASN A 482 19.98 0.23 -12.99
C ASN A 482 18.56 -0.28 -12.70
N THR A 483 18.22 -0.37 -11.40
CA THR A 483 16.90 -0.80 -10.93
C THR A 483 15.95 0.36 -10.75
N ASP A 484 15.96 1.30 -11.69
CA ASP A 484 15.18 2.54 -11.67
C ASP A 484 13.71 2.26 -11.31
N GLY A 485 13.10 3.13 -10.51
CA GLY A 485 11.72 2.97 -10.08
C GLY A 485 10.73 3.22 -11.24
N ILE A 486 10.67 4.46 -11.71
CA ILE A 486 9.78 4.87 -12.81
C ILE A 486 10.55 5.71 -13.82
N ASP A 487 10.67 5.20 -15.04
CA ASP A 487 11.23 5.93 -16.18
C ASP A 487 10.12 6.52 -17.04
N ILE A 488 10.26 7.78 -17.42
CA ILE A 488 9.31 8.52 -18.26
C ILE A 488 10.05 9.05 -19.48
N GLY A 489 9.59 8.70 -20.69
CA GLY A 489 10.13 9.25 -21.94
C GLY A 489 9.04 9.55 -22.96
N GLY A 490 9.20 10.63 -23.72
CA GLY A 490 8.25 11.04 -24.76
C GLY A 490 6.81 11.23 -24.28
N SER A 491 6.59 11.43 -22.97
CA SER A 491 5.27 11.31 -22.34
C SER A 491 4.81 12.64 -21.75
N SER A 492 3.51 12.92 -21.78
CA SER A 492 2.96 14.18 -21.29
C SER A 492 1.76 14.04 -20.37
N ASN A 493 1.56 15.03 -19.50
CA ASN A 493 0.49 15.04 -18.50
C ASN A 493 0.56 13.81 -17.57
N VAL A 494 1.72 13.60 -16.96
CA VAL A 494 1.96 12.46 -16.06
C VAL A 494 1.90 12.91 -14.61
N GLN A 495 1.16 12.18 -13.78
CA GLN A 495 1.02 12.41 -12.36
C GLN A 495 1.54 11.19 -11.60
N ILE A 496 2.51 11.38 -10.71
CA ILE A 496 3.05 10.34 -9.82
C ILE A 496 2.84 10.79 -8.37
N ARG A 497 2.15 9.97 -7.57
CA ARG A 497 1.66 10.41 -6.24
C ARG A 497 1.82 9.35 -5.16
N ASN A 498 2.20 9.76 -3.96
CA ASN A 498 2.02 8.98 -2.72
C ASN A 498 2.60 7.55 -2.82
N SER A 499 3.86 7.44 -3.22
CA SER A 499 4.51 6.13 -3.44
C SER A 499 5.82 6.04 -2.67
N PHE A 500 6.17 4.82 -2.27
CA PHE A 500 7.49 4.47 -1.78
C PHE A 500 8.33 3.87 -2.90
N ILE A 501 9.55 4.38 -3.08
CA ILE A 501 10.49 3.89 -4.11
C ILE A 501 11.89 3.82 -3.49
N GLY A 502 12.39 2.60 -3.27
CA GLY A 502 13.75 2.36 -2.78
C GLY A 502 14.47 1.32 -3.64
N THR A 503 15.48 1.72 -4.40
CA THR A 503 16.16 0.86 -5.38
C THR A 503 17.67 1.11 -5.38
N GLY A 504 18.40 0.53 -6.32
CA GLY A 504 19.82 0.83 -6.51
C GLY A 504 20.12 1.90 -7.57
N ASP A 505 19.10 2.57 -8.11
CA ASP A 505 19.29 3.65 -9.10
C ASP A 505 18.21 4.75 -8.93
N ASP A 506 17.90 5.53 -9.96
CA ASP A 506 16.95 6.64 -9.91
C ASP A 506 15.56 6.16 -9.39
N CYS A 507 14.99 6.85 -8.41
CA CYS A 507 13.60 6.62 -8.01
C CYS A 507 12.65 6.94 -9.17
N ILE A 508 12.87 8.09 -9.81
CA ILE A 508 12.15 8.52 -11.00
C ILE A 508 13.13 9.18 -11.96
N ALA A 509 13.16 8.72 -13.21
CA ALA A 509 13.96 9.29 -14.28
C ALA A 509 13.07 9.88 -15.37
N ILE A 510 13.34 11.12 -15.79
CA ILE A 510 12.58 11.85 -16.83
C ILE A 510 13.49 12.09 -18.02
N SER A 511 13.24 11.41 -19.13
CA SER A 511 13.97 11.52 -20.38
C SER A 511 13.27 12.45 -21.38
N SER A 512 13.97 12.72 -22.48
CA SER A 512 13.57 13.59 -23.58
C SER A 512 12.14 13.36 -24.11
N GLY A 513 11.55 14.42 -24.66
CA GLY A 513 10.20 14.47 -25.21
C GLY A 513 9.11 14.48 -24.15
N SER A 514 9.44 14.72 -22.88
CA SER A 514 8.49 14.67 -21.77
C SER A 514 8.08 16.07 -21.31
N SER A 515 6.79 16.26 -21.02
CA SER A 515 6.30 17.56 -20.51
C SER A 515 5.10 17.45 -19.57
N HIS A 516 4.89 18.47 -18.73
CA HIS A 516 3.77 18.51 -17.77
C HIS A 516 3.78 17.29 -16.84
N ILE A 517 4.89 17.13 -16.11
CA ILE A 517 5.13 16.02 -15.19
C ILE A 517 4.97 16.53 -13.76
N ASN A 518 4.06 15.94 -13.00
CA ASN A 518 3.82 16.31 -11.61
C ASN A 518 4.10 15.12 -10.68
N ILE A 519 5.07 15.28 -9.80
CA ILE A 519 5.52 14.28 -8.84
C ILE A 519 5.25 14.83 -7.44
N THR A 520 4.47 14.11 -6.62
CA THR A 520 4.06 14.59 -5.29
C THR A 520 4.08 13.46 -4.26
N GLY A 521 4.56 13.72 -3.05
CA GLY A 521 4.38 12.77 -1.94
C GLY A 521 5.20 11.49 -2.09
N ILE A 522 6.39 11.57 -2.69
CA ILE A 522 7.25 10.40 -2.89
C ILE A 522 8.21 10.25 -1.72
N SER A 523 8.25 9.04 -1.13
CA SER A 523 9.34 8.62 -0.27
C SER A 523 10.35 7.86 -1.11
N CYS A 524 11.45 8.53 -1.44
CA CYS A 524 12.51 8.01 -2.27
C CYS A 524 13.71 7.60 -1.40
N GLY A 525 14.22 6.39 -1.57
CA GLY A 525 15.46 5.97 -0.94
C GLY A 525 15.43 4.57 -0.34
N PRO A 526 16.55 3.81 -0.46
CA PRO A 526 17.83 4.18 -1.08
C PRO A 526 17.74 4.35 -2.62
N GLY A 527 18.81 4.84 -3.26
CA GLY A 527 18.89 5.04 -4.72
C GLY A 527 19.49 6.38 -5.15
N HIS A 528 19.26 6.79 -6.41
CA HIS A 528 19.79 8.01 -7.03
C HIS A 528 18.78 9.17 -7.09
N GLY A 529 17.70 9.13 -6.30
CA GLY A 529 16.81 10.28 -6.21
C GLY A 529 15.91 10.47 -7.43
N ILE A 530 15.57 11.72 -7.76
CA ILE A 530 14.72 12.07 -8.90
C ILE A 530 15.57 12.84 -9.91
N SER A 531 15.68 12.28 -11.11
CA SER A 531 16.58 12.77 -12.14
C SER A 531 15.84 13.20 -13.41
N ILE A 532 16.16 14.38 -13.92
CA ILE A 532 15.89 14.76 -15.31
C ILE A 532 17.14 14.44 -16.14
N GLY A 533 16.96 13.64 -17.19
CA GLY A 533 18.00 13.17 -18.08
C GLY A 533 18.43 11.71 -17.86
N ALA A 534 19.53 11.26 -18.46
CA ALA A 534 20.48 12.07 -19.21
C ALA A 534 19.87 12.62 -20.52
N LEU A 535 20.09 13.90 -20.80
CA LEU A 535 19.66 14.57 -22.03
C LEU A 535 20.87 14.90 -22.92
N GLY A 536 20.67 14.96 -24.23
CA GLY A 536 21.68 15.38 -25.20
C GLY A 536 22.72 14.30 -25.51
N VAL A 537 22.43 13.04 -25.18
CA VAL A 537 23.33 11.90 -25.45
C VAL A 537 23.70 11.90 -26.93
N HIS A 538 24.97 11.78 -27.28
CA HIS A 538 25.45 11.81 -28.67
C HIS A 538 25.10 13.08 -29.48
N GLY A 539 24.88 14.22 -28.82
CA GLY A 539 24.54 15.48 -29.50
C GLY A 539 23.07 15.60 -29.91
N GLU A 540 22.21 14.72 -29.40
CA GLU A 540 20.78 14.69 -29.73
C GLU A 540 20.04 15.97 -29.33
N ASN A 541 18.92 16.22 -30.03
CA ASN A 541 18.01 17.32 -29.73
C ASN A 541 16.95 16.90 -28.70
N ASP A 542 17.23 17.19 -27.43
CA ASP A 542 16.40 16.76 -26.32
C ASP A 542 15.63 17.89 -25.65
N THR A 543 14.36 17.60 -25.34
CA THR A 543 13.45 18.57 -24.72
C THR A 543 12.74 17.99 -23.51
N VAL A 544 12.74 18.74 -22.41
CA VAL A 544 11.93 18.49 -21.21
C VAL A 544 11.40 19.82 -20.68
N GLU A 545 10.12 19.91 -20.35
CA GLU A 545 9.55 21.13 -19.75
C GLU A 545 8.37 20.90 -18.81
N GLU A 546 8.10 21.86 -17.93
CA GLU A 546 6.95 21.83 -17.00
C GLU A 546 7.02 20.60 -16.08
N VAL A 547 8.12 20.48 -15.34
CA VAL A 547 8.35 19.39 -14.36
C VAL A 547 8.26 19.95 -12.95
N HIS A 548 7.32 19.40 -12.17
CA HIS A 548 7.05 19.86 -10.80
C HIS A 548 7.19 18.70 -9.83
N VAL A 549 8.17 18.77 -8.94
CA VAL A 549 8.42 17.81 -7.87
C VAL A 549 8.14 18.48 -6.55
N ARG A 550 7.17 17.98 -5.78
CA ARG A 550 6.77 18.63 -4.52
C ARG A 550 6.50 17.65 -3.38
N ASN A 551 6.76 18.08 -2.16
CA ASN A 551 6.41 17.32 -0.95
C ASN A 551 7.02 15.90 -0.97
N CYS A 552 8.31 15.78 -1.27
CA CYS A 552 9.01 14.51 -1.37
C CYS A 552 10.09 14.39 -0.29
N THR A 553 10.30 13.17 0.20
CA THR A 553 11.36 12.85 1.17
C THR A 553 12.37 11.92 0.51
N PHE A 554 13.65 12.25 0.65
CA PHE A 554 14.78 11.48 0.14
C PHE A 554 15.57 10.95 1.33
N LYS A 555 15.66 9.62 1.50
CA LYS A 555 16.28 8.98 2.66
C LYS A 555 17.40 8.03 2.23
N GLY A 556 18.65 8.33 2.62
CA GLY A 556 19.80 7.46 2.32
C GLY A 556 20.04 7.31 0.81
N THR A 557 19.81 8.37 0.03
CA THR A 557 20.03 8.39 -1.41
C THR A 557 21.43 8.92 -1.74
N MET A 558 22.06 8.41 -2.80
CA MET A 558 23.35 8.93 -3.27
C MET A 558 23.21 10.31 -3.92
N THR A 559 22.06 10.58 -4.54
CA THR A 559 21.73 11.89 -5.09
C THR A 559 20.31 12.29 -4.67
N GLY A 560 20.00 13.59 -4.72
CA GLY A 560 18.67 14.09 -4.39
C GLY A 560 17.85 14.43 -5.63
N VAL A 561 17.73 15.72 -5.91
CA VAL A 561 17.11 16.23 -7.14
C VAL A 561 18.21 16.60 -8.14
N ARG A 562 18.15 16.01 -9.34
CA ARG A 562 19.26 16.03 -10.29
C ARG A 562 18.80 16.37 -11.70
N ILE A 563 19.56 17.22 -12.39
CA ILE A 563 19.46 17.42 -13.85
C ILE A 563 20.81 17.01 -14.45
N LYS A 564 20.82 16.04 -15.36
CA LYS A 564 22.02 15.50 -16.01
C LYS A 564 21.93 15.67 -17.53
N THR A 565 22.92 16.33 -18.14
CA THR A 565 23.00 16.51 -19.59
C THR A 565 24.40 16.22 -20.10
N TRP A 566 24.51 15.65 -21.29
CA TRP A 566 25.77 15.49 -21.99
C TRP A 566 26.16 16.80 -22.68
N GLN A 567 27.46 17.06 -22.77
CA GLN A 567 28.00 18.07 -23.68
C GLN A 567 27.76 17.65 -25.13
N GLY A 568 27.65 18.61 -26.03
CA GLY A 568 27.32 18.41 -27.44
C GLY A 568 25.83 18.44 -27.73
N GLY A 569 24.99 18.11 -26.75
CA GLY A 569 23.52 18.10 -26.88
C GLY A 569 22.92 19.44 -27.26
N VAL A 570 21.74 19.42 -27.90
CA VAL A 570 20.97 20.62 -28.25
C VAL A 570 19.52 20.50 -27.78
N GLY A 571 18.80 21.61 -27.62
CA GLY A 571 17.44 21.61 -27.10
C GLY A 571 17.34 22.30 -25.73
N TYR A 572 16.44 21.85 -24.86
CA TYR A 572 16.19 22.53 -23.57
C TYR A 572 15.65 21.64 -22.45
N ALA A 573 15.96 22.01 -21.21
CA ALA A 573 15.29 21.57 -19.99
C ALA A 573 14.84 22.82 -19.23
N ARG A 574 13.54 23.12 -19.20
CA ARG A 574 13.05 24.40 -18.66
C ARG A 574 11.79 24.30 -17.81
N LYS A 575 11.55 25.32 -17.00
CA LYS A 575 10.37 25.42 -16.11
C LYS A 575 10.25 24.19 -15.22
N ILE A 576 11.28 24.03 -14.39
CA ILE A 576 11.42 22.90 -13.47
C ILE A 576 11.34 23.43 -12.05
N SER A 577 10.57 22.77 -11.18
CA SER A 577 10.44 23.18 -9.78
C SER A 577 10.59 22.00 -8.84
N PHE A 578 11.39 22.21 -7.81
CA PHE A 578 11.58 21.29 -6.69
C PHE A 578 11.18 22.01 -5.40
N GLU A 579 10.04 21.61 -4.83
CA GLU A 579 9.43 22.34 -3.73
C GLU A 579 9.16 21.45 -2.51
N LYS A 580 9.37 21.96 -1.29
CA LYS A 580 9.06 21.21 -0.05
C LYS A 580 9.74 19.84 -0.04
N ILE A 581 11.04 19.83 -0.27
CA ILE A 581 11.85 18.61 -0.33
C ILE A 581 12.56 18.40 1.00
N LYS A 582 12.49 17.18 1.54
CA LYS A 582 13.19 16.79 2.77
C LYS A 582 14.30 15.79 2.47
N PHE A 583 15.55 16.15 2.79
CA PHE A 583 16.70 15.24 2.71
C PHE A 583 17.05 14.65 4.08
N ILE A 584 17.14 13.33 4.15
CA ILE A 584 17.59 12.57 5.32
C ILE A 584 18.79 11.75 4.86
N ARG A 585 20.01 12.20 5.18
CA ARG A 585 21.24 11.53 4.75
C ARG A 585 21.33 11.34 3.22
N ALA A 586 21.13 12.38 2.43
CA ALA A 586 21.34 12.31 0.98
C ALA A 586 22.78 12.73 0.65
N ASP A 587 23.53 11.95 -0.14
CA ASP A 587 24.96 12.22 -0.34
C ASP A 587 25.17 13.50 -1.16
N SER A 588 24.54 13.64 -2.33
CA SER A 588 24.59 14.85 -3.17
C SER A 588 23.17 15.38 -3.47
N PRO A 589 22.62 16.26 -2.60
CA PRO A 589 21.20 16.61 -2.60
C PRO A 589 20.70 17.41 -3.81
N ILE A 590 21.40 18.45 -4.25
CA ILE A 590 20.98 19.31 -5.37
C ILE A 590 22.06 19.30 -6.44
N ILE A 591 21.72 18.86 -7.64
CA ILE A 591 22.68 18.69 -8.74
C ILE A 591 22.11 19.22 -10.05
N ILE A 592 22.87 20.08 -10.71
CA ILE A 592 22.85 20.25 -12.17
C ILE A 592 24.24 19.86 -12.66
N ASP A 593 24.30 18.89 -13.57
CA ASP A 593 25.53 18.38 -14.16
C ASP A 593 25.41 18.36 -15.68
N GLN A 594 26.00 19.35 -16.34
CA GLN A 594 26.09 19.43 -17.80
C GLN A 594 27.36 18.78 -18.36
N PHE A 595 28.17 18.14 -17.51
CA PHE A 595 29.37 17.40 -17.88
C PHE A 595 29.18 15.89 -17.68
N TYR A 596 27.92 15.43 -17.73
CA TYR A 596 27.57 14.05 -17.42
C TYR A 596 28.25 13.08 -18.39
N CYS A 597 29.19 12.29 -17.87
CA CYS A 597 29.93 11.29 -18.64
C CYS A 597 30.30 10.07 -17.77
N PRO A 598 29.35 9.16 -17.52
CA PRO A 598 29.50 8.14 -16.48
C PRO A 598 30.57 7.08 -16.78
N SER A 599 30.90 6.83 -18.05
CA SER A 599 31.98 5.89 -18.42
C SER A 599 33.37 6.52 -18.38
N GLY A 600 33.47 7.85 -18.35
CA GLY A 600 34.75 8.56 -18.53
C GLY A 600 35.37 8.43 -19.93
N GLU A 601 34.72 7.71 -20.84
CA GLU A 601 35.21 7.45 -22.20
C GLU A 601 34.60 8.42 -23.20
N ASN A 602 35.42 8.97 -24.10
CA ASN A 602 35.02 9.90 -25.15
C ASN A 602 34.29 11.17 -24.67
N CYS A 603 34.53 11.61 -23.43
CA CYS A 603 34.02 12.87 -22.88
C CYS A 603 34.81 14.05 -23.47
N ARG A 604 34.52 14.42 -24.73
CA ARG A 604 35.13 15.59 -25.35
C ARG A 604 34.45 16.85 -24.83
N ASN A 605 35.24 17.89 -24.62
CA ASN A 605 34.68 19.22 -24.41
C ASN A 605 34.01 19.66 -25.72
N GLU A 606 32.72 19.92 -25.65
CA GLU A 606 31.94 20.44 -26.76
C GLU A 606 31.45 21.85 -26.44
N THR A 607 31.03 22.58 -27.48
CA THR A 607 30.56 23.97 -27.33
C THR A 607 29.05 24.11 -27.24
N SER A 608 28.30 23.09 -27.65
CA SER A 608 26.85 23.01 -27.47
C SER A 608 26.49 22.24 -26.19
N ALA A 609 25.37 22.61 -25.60
CA ALA A 609 24.75 21.91 -24.49
C ALA A 609 23.23 22.16 -24.48
N ILE A 610 22.50 21.28 -23.80
CA ILE A 610 21.08 21.48 -23.49
C ILE A 610 20.90 22.81 -22.75
N LYS A 611 20.00 23.68 -23.21
CA LYS A 611 19.71 24.94 -22.51
C LYS A 611 18.92 24.65 -21.24
N ILE A 612 19.49 24.95 -20.07
CA ILE A 612 18.79 24.81 -18.78
C ILE A 612 18.31 26.19 -18.32
N SER A 613 16.99 26.36 -18.17
CA SER A 613 16.43 27.65 -17.71
C SER A 613 15.24 27.48 -16.77
N ASP A 614 14.95 28.51 -15.98
CA ASP A 614 13.74 28.60 -15.15
C ASP A 614 13.61 27.40 -14.19
N VAL A 615 14.69 27.10 -13.46
CA VAL A 615 14.74 26.02 -12.47
C VAL A 615 14.67 26.61 -11.07
N SER A 616 13.69 26.18 -10.28
CA SER A 616 13.48 26.65 -8.91
C SER A 616 13.64 25.53 -7.89
N TYR A 617 14.33 25.85 -6.80
CA TYR A 617 14.50 25.02 -5.62
C TYR A 617 13.97 25.80 -4.42
N LYS A 618 12.83 25.37 -3.87
CA LYS A 618 12.11 26.13 -2.84
C LYS A 618 11.77 25.30 -1.61
N SER A 619 11.99 25.86 -0.42
CA SER A 619 11.64 25.21 0.84
C SER A 619 12.25 23.80 0.95
N ILE A 620 13.54 23.70 0.70
CA ILE A 620 14.30 22.45 0.75
C ILE A 620 15.04 22.40 2.07
N VAL A 621 14.86 21.34 2.84
CA VAL A 621 15.50 21.19 4.15
C VAL A 621 16.13 19.81 4.29
N GLY A 622 17.22 19.69 5.04
CA GLY A 622 17.69 18.38 5.42
C GLY A 622 19.17 18.25 5.70
N THR A 623 19.66 17.05 5.45
CA THR A 623 20.96 16.58 5.88
C THR A 623 21.68 15.81 4.78
N SER A 624 22.99 16.02 4.70
CA SER A 624 23.88 15.39 3.72
C SER A 624 25.05 14.67 4.37
N ILE A 625 25.51 13.59 3.74
CA ILE A 625 26.75 12.91 4.12
C ILE A 625 27.96 13.59 3.47
N THR A 626 27.82 14.14 2.26
CA THR A 626 28.91 14.91 1.62
C THR A 626 28.80 16.40 1.91
N GLU A 627 29.93 17.10 1.77
CA GLU A 627 30.02 18.55 2.03
C GLU A 627 29.45 19.39 0.88
N LYS A 628 29.55 18.93 -0.37
CA LYS A 628 29.06 19.66 -1.54
C LYS A 628 27.56 19.41 -1.75
N VAL A 629 26.74 20.20 -1.06
CA VAL A 629 25.29 19.94 -0.99
C VAL A 629 24.48 20.59 -2.11
N ILE A 630 25.03 21.65 -2.71
CA ILE A 630 24.52 22.30 -3.93
C ILE A 630 25.63 22.25 -4.96
N ASN A 631 25.40 21.58 -6.08
CA ASN A 631 26.34 21.48 -7.20
C ASN A 631 25.66 21.89 -8.50
N LEU A 632 25.94 23.10 -8.99
CA LEU A 632 25.40 23.65 -10.22
C LEU A 632 26.50 23.77 -11.27
N SER A 633 26.85 22.65 -11.91
CA SER A 633 27.90 22.56 -12.93
C SER A 633 27.31 22.73 -14.32
N CYS A 634 27.17 23.97 -14.78
CA CYS A 634 26.61 24.31 -16.09
C CYS A 634 27.69 24.42 -17.16
N ASP A 635 27.34 24.19 -18.42
CA ASP A 635 28.26 24.24 -19.56
C ASP A 635 28.92 25.63 -19.68
N GLN A 636 30.19 25.68 -20.10
CA GLN A 636 30.95 26.93 -20.13
C GLN A 636 30.46 27.93 -21.19
N ASN A 637 29.86 27.47 -22.28
CA ASN A 637 29.45 28.32 -23.40
C ASN A 637 27.96 28.67 -23.32
N VAL A 638 27.12 27.71 -22.93
CA VAL A 638 25.66 27.90 -22.88
C VAL A 638 25.19 28.39 -21.51
N GLY A 639 25.74 27.83 -20.44
CA GLY A 639 25.36 28.12 -19.04
C GLY A 639 23.93 27.71 -18.69
N CYS A 640 23.59 27.89 -17.40
CA CYS A 640 22.20 27.80 -16.93
C CYS A 640 21.68 29.19 -16.55
N SER A 641 20.43 29.49 -16.85
CA SER A 641 19.83 30.81 -16.57
C SER A 641 18.57 30.75 -15.72
N ASN A 642 18.28 31.84 -15.01
CA ASN A 642 17.13 31.96 -14.11
C ASN A 642 17.00 30.79 -13.12
N ILE A 643 18.11 30.41 -12.49
CA ILE A 643 18.12 29.45 -11.39
C ILE A 643 17.71 30.16 -10.10
N GLN A 644 16.72 29.63 -9.39
CA GLN A 644 16.21 30.24 -8.15
C GLN A 644 16.40 29.29 -6.97
N LEU A 645 17.10 29.75 -5.94
CA LEU A 645 17.25 29.05 -4.67
C LEU A 645 16.54 29.86 -3.58
N ASP A 646 15.46 29.35 -3.01
CA ASP A 646 14.69 30.08 -2.00
C ASP A 646 14.37 29.20 -0.78
N HIS A 647 14.80 29.59 0.41
CA HIS A 647 14.63 28.79 1.65
C HIS A 647 15.22 27.37 1.50
N VAL A 648 16.52 27.29 1.21
CA VAL A 648 17.26 26.02 1.06
C VAL A 648 18.22 25.86 2.24
N TYR A 649 17.96 24.89 3.12
CA TYR A 649 18.69 24.66 4.37
C TYR A 649 19.19 23.21 4.46
N ILE A 650 20.43 22.97 4.05
CA ILE A 650 21.04 21.64 4.07
C ILE A 650 22.33 21.68 4.89
N LYS A 651 22.42 20.81 5.90
CA LYS A 651 23.60 20.71 6.77
C LYS A 651 24.34 19.39 6.53
N SER A 652 25.65 19.40 6.77
CA SER A 652 26.42 18.16 6.86
C SER A 652 26.02 17.38 8.10
N MET A 653 26.01 16.06 8.01
CA MET A 653 25.88 15.16 9.15
C MET A 653 27.22 14.74 9.74
N VAL A 654 28.31 14.99 9.03
CA VAL A 654 29.64 14.60 9.50
C VAL A 654 30.11 15.66 10.49
N PRO A 655 30.40 15.30 11.76
CA PRO A 655 30.86 16.26 12.76
C PRO A 655 32.08 17.06 12.30
N GLY A 656 32.06 18.37 12.52
CA GLY A 656 33.14 19.28 12.14
C GLY A 656 33.21 19.64 10.64
N LYS A 657 32.46 18.95 9.78
CA LYS A 657 32.40 19.22 8.34
C LYS A 657 31.31 20.23 8.01
N LYS A 658 31.57 21.10 7.03
CA LYS A 658 30.65 22.19 6.66
C LYS A 658 30.07 21.92 5.28
N ALA A 659 28.74 22.03 5.17
CA ALA A 659 28.08 22.01 3.89
C ALA A 659 28.45 23.28 3.09
N TYR A 660 28.66 23.16 1.78
CA TYR A 660 28.95 24.28 0.88
C TYR A 660 28.26 24.13 -0.48
N SER A 661 28.20 25.26 -1.20
CA SER A 661 27.62 25.39 -2.54
C SER A 661 28.72 25.52 -3.58
N TYR A 662 28.55 24.91 -4.75
CA TYR A 662 29.40 25.06 -5.92
C TYR A 662 28.56 25.43 -7.14
N CYS A 663 29.06 26.38 -7.93
CA CYS A 663 28.41 26.83 -9.16
C CYS A 663 29.48 27.08 -10.24
N PHE A 664 29.21 26.65 -11.47
CA PHE A 664 30.00 26.96 -12.65
C PHE A 664 29.04 27.37 -13.77
N ASN A 665 29.25 28.57 -14.31
CA ASN A 665 28.39 29.22 -15.32
C ASN A 665 26.86 29.13 -15.06
N ALA A 666 26.46 29.20 -13.80
CA ALA A 666 25.06 29.22 -13.38
C ALA A 666 24.64 30.64 -13.00
N HIS A 667 23.51 31.09 -13.54
CA HIS A 667 22.99 32.44 -13.38
C HIS A 667 21.57 32.44 -12.81
N GLY A 668 21.28 33.34 -11.88
CA GLY A 668 20.02 33.43 -11.15
C GLY A 668 20.14 34.12 -9.79
N LYS A 669 19.26 33.76 -8.86
CA LYS A 669 19.13 34.43 -7.56
C LYS A 669 18.99 33.43 -6.43
N TYR A 670 19.49 33.80 -5.27
CA TYR A 670 19.29 33.04 -4.04
C TYR A 670 18.75 33.93 -2.91
N THR A 671 17.85 33.39 -2.11
CA THR A 671 17.28 34.02 -0.90
C THR A 671 17.16 32.98 0.20
N HIS A 672 17.56 33.33 1.42
CA HIS A 672 17.43 32.44 2.58
C HIS A 672 18.06 31.04 2.36
N THR A 673 19.33 30.99 1.96
CA THR A 673 20.06 29.74 1.70
C THR A 673 21.15 29.48 2.74
N ARG A 674 21.24 28.23 3.22
CA ARG A 674 22.34 27.70 4.03
C ARG A 674 22.70 26.29 3.54
N PRO A 675 23.89 26.05 2.99
CA PRO A 675 24.97 27.02 2.78
C PRO A 675 24.58 28.18 1.84
N VAL A 676 25.26 29.31 2.01
CA VAL A 676 25.11 30.46 1.12
C VAL A 676 25.55 30.06 -0.29
N ALA A 677 24.92 30.64 -1.31
CA ALA A 677 25.17 30.30 -2.72
C ALA A 677 25.81 31.48 -3.49
N ASP A 678 26.83 32.13 -2.91
CA ASP A 678 27.55 33.27 -3.52
C ASP A 678 28.18 32.96 -4.89
N CYS A 679 28.33 31.68 -5.21
CA CYS A 679 28.79 31.23 -6.51
C CYS A 679 27.76 31.45 -7.64
N LEU A 680 26.48 31.64 -7.31
CA LEU A 680 25.41 31.83 -8.28
C LEU A 680 25.44 33.28 -8.76
N LYS A 681 25.69 33.48 -10.06
CA LYS A 681 25.83 34.81 -10.66
C LYS A 681 24.46 35.43 -10.93
N PRO A 682 24.28 36.76 -10.83
CA PRO A 682 23.01 37.42 -11.08
C PRO A 682 22.50 37.33 -12.51
#